data_AF-A0A5C7H6G0-F1
#
_entry.id   AF-A0A5C7H6G0-F1
#
_cell.length_a   1.000
_cell.length_b   1.000
_cell.length_c   1.000
_cell.angle_alpha   90.00
_cell.angle_beta   90.00
_cell.angle_gamma   90.00
#
_symmetry.space_group_name_H-M   'P 1'
#
loop_
_entity.id
_entity.type
_entity.pdbx_description
1 polymer ?
#
loop_
_entity_poly.entity_id
_entity_poly.type
_entity_poly.pdbx_seq_one_letter_code
_entity_poly.pdbx_strand_id
1 'polypeptide(L)'
;MLVAFFVTFITLVRSLVFRDSEQHVVSDSTHHITDSVDLMPDEEFRPPSAAHKFNEADLLSSVLQNLYELEEKVGMLQGKPYQMPFEKEELLNAAVYRVDALEAELIATKTALYEALIKQEELLAYLDNQEERKFRVTSCMIVIFQVLFSSFRRRFNIFASTSAFPPLFKNLNVISKYRSCARTYVMASNSVTSLSNGNASMDPEPRRTYQVVVAATRDMGIGKDGVLPWRLPSDLKFFKELTVTTSDPGKKNAIVMGRKTWESIPSKYRPLPGRLNVVLTRSGSFDISTDENVVICGSILSALELLAQAPYLLLIEKVFFIGGGQILRDSLNAPGCDAIHITEIETSMECDTFIPAIDCSLFQPWYSSQPLSENGIRFSFVTYARVKNFAIGTTTANSELEGNGSSNYNKSEVKNFAFLPKLILEKHDEYMYLRLVKEIISSGNQKDDRTRTGTLSKFGCQMKFNLRRSFPLLTTKRVFWRGVVEELLWFISGSTNAKIKSHWLFYRRKAYIYGMEMHPETTLTGKCLATRFLCILDHYFVQENPTDVSIFLSIGLVNREDGDLGPVYGFQWRHFGASYTNMHADYSGQGFDQLLDVIDKIKNSPDDRRIILSAWNPSDLKLMALPPCHMFAQFHVANGELSCQMYQRSADMGLGVPFNIASYALLTCMIAHVCSLVPGDFIHVIGDAHVYKNHVRPLQEQLQKLPRPFPILRINPEKKDIDSFVASDFELTGYDPHQKIEMKMAV
;
A
#
# COMPACT_ATOMS: atom_id res chain seq x y z
N MET A 1 2.81 37.83 35.46
CA MET A 1 4.01 38.68 35.69
C MET A 1 5.23 38.14 34.96
N LEU A 2 5.79 36.97 35.32
CA LEU A 2 6.96 36.35 34.65
C LEU A 2 6.91 36.36 33.11
N VAL A 3 5.78 35.96 32.50
CA VAL A 3 5.59 35.96 31.04
C VAL A 3 5.77 37.35 30.42
N ALA A 4 5.31 38.43 31.08
CA ALA A 4 5.49 39.80 30.60
C ALA A 4 6.96 40.25 30.67
N PHE A 5 7.70 39.78 31.68
CA PHE A 5 9.14 40.03 31.79
C PHE A 5 9.91 39.36 30.64
N PHE A 6 9.57 38.10 30.35
CA PHE A 6 10.19 37.32 29.26
C PHE A 6 9.90 37.91 27.86
N VAL A 7 8.65 38.34 27.61
CA VAL A 7 8.28 39.02 26.35
C VAL A 7 8.99 40.37 26.21
N THR A 8 9.09 41.15 27.28
CA THR A 8 9.81 42.44 27.27
C THR A 8 11.31 42.23 26.98
N PHE A 9 11.93 41.23 27.59
CA PHE A 9 13.34 40.87 27.36
C PHE A 9 13.62 40.46 25.91
N ILE A 10 12.79 39.58 25.32
CA ILE A 10 12.94 39.14 23.93
C ILE A 10 12.72 40.29 22.94
N THR A 11 11.79 41.20 23.21
CA THR A 11 11.57 42.40 22.39
C THR A 11 12.76 43.36 22.48
N LEU A 12 13.35 43.56 23.66
CA LEU A 12 14.53 44.41 23.85
C LEU A 12 15.75 43.85 23.10
N VAL A 13 16.01 42.54 23.21
CA VAL A 13 17.10 41.87 22.49
C VAL A 13 16.91 41.99 20.97
N ARG A 14 15.68 41.77 20.45
CA ARG A 14 15.39 41.96 19.02
C ARG A 14 15.56 43.40 18.55
N SER A 15 15.28 44.38 19.40
CA SER A 15 15.44 45.81 19.05
C SER A 15 16.89 46.30 19.07
N LEU A 16 17.83 45.53 19.65
CA LEU A 16 19.27 45.82 19.62
C LEU A 16 19.94 45.16 18.40
N VAL A 17 19.60 43.91 18.09
CA VAL A 17 20.18 43.16 16.95
C VAL A 17 19.86 43.82 15.58
N PHE A 18 18.77 44.58 15.48
CA PHE A 18 18.34 45.21 14.23
C PHE A 18 19.02 46.56 13.88
N ARG A 19 20.11 46.93 14.56
CA ARG A 19 20.72 48.28 14.43
C ARG A 19 22.14 48.33 13.84
N ASP A 20 22.79 47.20 13.63
CA ASP A 20 24.21 47.10 13.20
C ASP A 20 24.37 46.55 11.76
N SER A 21 23.39 46.73 10.87
CA SER A 21 23.47 46.27 9.47
C SER A 21 23.19 47.35 8.42
N GLU A 22 23.60 48.59 8.69
CA GLU A 22 23.78 49.64 7.68
C GLU A 22 25.13 50.35 7.88
N GLN A 23 26.16 49.97 7.12
CA GLN A 23 27.10 50.85 6.41
C GLN A 23 28.23 50.05 5.70
N HIS A 24 28.64 50.56 4.53
CA HIS A 24 29.92 50.46 3.79
C HIS A 24 30.96 49.38 4.21
N VAL A 25 31.49 48.47 3.36
CA VAL A 25 31.96 48.54 1.94
C VAL A 25 33.15 49.49 1.72
N VAL A 26 34.25 48.97 1.13
CA VAL A 26 35.44 49.63 0.49
C VAL A 26 36.83 49.40 1.16
N SER A 27 37.74 48.80 0.36
CA SER A 27 39.22 48.86 0.28
C SER A 27 40.20 48.50 1.44
N ASP A 28 41.15 47.63 1.09
CA ASP A 28 42.64 47.77 1.18
C ASP A 28 43.41 47.90 2.52
N SER A 29 44.00 46.76 2.91
CA SER A 29 45.45 46.50 2.99
C SER A 29 46.42 47.16 4.01
N THR A 30 47.40 46.33 4.44
CA THR A 30 48.74 46.64 5.01
C THR A 30 48.95 46.99 6.51
N HIS A 31 49.81 46.15 7.13
CA HIS A 31 50.92 46.44 8.07
C HIS A 31 50.74 47.12 9.46
N HIS A 32 50.93 46.28 10.49
CA HIS A 32 52.01 46.33 11.52
C HIS A 32 52.16 47.45 12.60
N ILE A 33 52.43 46.95 13.83
CA ILE A 33 53.52 47.34 14.78
C ILE A 33 53.23 48.29 15.98
N THR A 34 53.20 47.65 17.18
CA THR A 34 53.79 48.00 18.51
C THR A 34 53.31 49.15 19.42
N ASP A 35 53.24 48.80 20.72
CA ASP A 35 53.70 49.54 21.94
C ASP A 35 52.96 50.82 22.43
N SER A 36 52.97 51.17 23.74
CA SER A 36 53.15 50.41 25.02
C SER A 36 52.87 51.30 26.28
N VAL A 37 52.80 50.67 27.47
CA VAL A 37 52.94 51.22 28.86
C VAL A 37 51.78 52.01 29.53
N ASP A 38 51.65 51.76 30.84
CA ASP A 38 50.65 52.23 31.82
C ASP A 38 50.71 53.70 32.25
N LEU A 39 49.64 54.18 32.91
CA LEU A 39 49.68 54.65 34.32
C LEU A 39 48.26 54.84 34.93
N MET A 40 48.17 54.79 36.26
CA MET A 40 46.97 54.88 37.13
C MET A 40 47.34 55.73 38.37
N PRO A 41 46.40 56.49 39.01
CA PRO A 41 45.47 55.87 39.98
C PRO A 41 44.08 56.55 40.17
N ASP A 42 43.22 55.86 40.95
CA ASP A 42 42.10 56.28 41.82
C ASP A 42 40.99 57.25 41.35
N GLU A 43 39.71 57.12 41.74
CA GLU A 43 38.88 55.94 42.12
C GLU A 43 37.40 56.39 42.06
N GLU A 44 36.53 55.81 41.21
CA GLU A 44 35.07 56.01 41.34
C GLU A 44 34.20 54.88 40.75
N PHE A 45 33.46 54.21 41.66
CA PHE A 45 32.25 53.38 41.50
C PHE A 45 31.98 52.64 40.16
N ARG A 46 32.25 51.33 40.11
CA ARG A 46 31.66 50.38 39.13
C ARG A 46 31.23 49.03 39.76
N PRO A 47 30.22 48.34 39.19
CA PRO A 47 29.67 47.08 39.72
C PRO A 47 30.64 45.88 39.63
N PRO A 48 30.35 44.76 40.34
CA PRO A 48 31.28 43.62 40.49
C PRO A 48 31.62 42.88 39.19
N SER A 49 32.63 42.00 39.31
CA SER A 49 33.42 41.42 38.22
C SER A 49 32.66 40.63 37.16
N ALA A 50 33.22 40.64 35.95
CA ALA A 50 32.78 39.77 34.86
C ALA A 50 33.12 38.31 35.17
N ALA A 51 32.09 37.44 35.21
CA ALA A 51 32.29 36.01 35.02
C ALA A 51 32.82 35.73 33.60
N HIS A 52 33.52 34.60 33.41
CA HIS A 52 34.09 34.24 32.11
C HIS A 52 33.05 34.27 30.98
N LYS A 53 33.47 34.80 29.81
CA LYS A 53 32.74 34.57 28.56
C LYS A 53 32.69 33.07 28.29
N PHE A 54 31.51 32.46 28.39
CA PHE A 54 31.28 31.14 27.83
C PHE A 54 31.45 31.23 26.30
N ASN A 55 32.22 30.29 25.75
CA ASN A 55 32.53 30.23 24.33
C ASN A 55 32.04 28.87 23.80
N GLU A 56 31.01 28.87 22.97
CA GLU A 56 30.33 27.63 22.55
C GLU A 56 31.24 26.68 21.75
N ALA A 57 32.26 27.23 21.08
CA ALA A 57 33.30 26.48 20.38
C ALA A 57 34.11 25.57 21.32
N ASP A 58 34.48 26.06 22.50
CA ASP A 58 35.30 25.30 23.47
C ASP A 58 34.48 24.18 24.12
N LEU A 59 33.18 24.41 24.34
CA LEU A 59 32.25 23.39 24.82
C LEU A 59 32.09 22.26 23.79
N LEU A 60 31.87 22.61 22.52
CA LEU A 60 31.73 21.62 21.44
C LEU A 60 33.02 20.83 21.23
N SER A 61 34.18 21.49 21.24
CA SER A 61 35.48 20.83 21.13
C SER A 61 35.75 19.90 22.31
N SER A 62 35.42 20.30 23.54
CA SER A 62 35.52 19.46 24.73
C SER A 62 34.62 18.22 24.64
N VAL A 63 33.36 18.37 24.20
CA VAL A 63 32.45 17.24 24.04
C VAL A 63 32.94 16.24 22.98
N LEU A 64 33.46 16.73 21.84
CA LEU A 64 34.01 15.88 20.79
C LEU A 64 35.29 15.14 21.24
N GLN A 65 36.19 15.82 21.96
CA GLN A 65 37.39 15.22 22.54
C GLN A 65 37.03 14.08 23.53
N ASN A 66 36.05 14.33 24.41
CA ASN A 66 35.57 13.35 25.38
C ASN A 66 34.86 12.15 24.73
N LEU A 67 34.12 12.37 23.63
CA LEU A 67 33.51 11.28 22.85
C LEU A 67 34.56 10.39 22.18
N TYR A 68 35.58 10.98 21.55
CA TYR A 68 36.66 10.23 20.90
C TYR A 68 37.48 9.40 21.92
N GLU A 69 37.78 9.99 23.08
CA GLU A 69 38.38 9.25 24.20
C GLU A 69 37.48 8.13 24.74
N LEU A 70 36.15 8.28 24.68
CA LEU A 70 35.21 7.21 25.06
C LEU A 70 35.24 6.06 24.06
N GLU A 71 35.22 6.35 22.76
CA GLU A 71 35.26 5.32 21.71
C GLU A 71 36.57 4.52 21.75
N GLU A 72 37.71 5.18 21.95
CA GLU A 72 39.01 4.49 22.13
C GLU A 72 39.03 3.61 23.38
N LYS A 73 38.49 4.08 24.51
CA LYS A 73 38.38 3.30 25.75
C LYS A 73 37.43 2.12 25.61
N VAL A 74 36.32 2.27 24.88
CA VAL A 74 35.38 1.16 24.56
C VAL A 74 36.04 0.14 23.65
N GLY A 75 36.78 0.57 22.62
CA GLY A 75 37.56 -0.32 21.74
C GLY A 75 38.59 -1.14 22.52
N MET A 76 39.33 -0.52 23.45
CA MET A 76 40.27 -1.23 24.33
C MET A 76 39.61 -2.20 25.32
N LEU A 77 38.35 -1.96 25.73
CA LEU A 77 37.59 -2.86 26.59
C LEU A 77 37.07 -4.09 25.84
N GLN A 78 36.71 -3.97 24.56
CA GLN A 78 36.25 -5.09 23.73
C GLN A 78 37.38 -6.06 23.34
N GLY A 79 38.64 -5.64 23.45
CA GLY A 79 39.82 -6.42 23.04
C GLY A 79 40.40 -7.42 24.06
N LYS A 80 39.79 -7.63 25.23
CA LYS A 80 40.34 -8.51 26.28
C LYS A 80 39.31 -9.48 26.88
N PRO A 81 39.57 -10.80 26.90
CA PRO A 81 38.77 -11.74 27.69
C PRO A 81 39.18 -11.64 29.17
N TYR A 82 38.34 -11.01 30.00
CA TYR A 82 38.56 -10.95 31.44
C TYR A 82 37.23 -10.90 32.20
N GLN A 83 37.16 -11.55 33.37
CA GLN A 83 35.99 -11.44 34.25
C GLN A 83 35.92 -10.02 34.83
N MET A 84 34.75 -9.39 34.74
CA MET A 84 34.50 -8.07 35.35
C MET A 84 34.64 -8.17 36.88
N PRO A 85 35.43 -7.29 37.53
CA PRO A 85 35.38 -7.15 38.99
C PRO A 85 34.01 -6.63 39.43
N PHE A 86 33.49 -7.18 40.52
CA PHE A 86 32.14 -6.93 41.07
C PHE A 86 31.78 -5.43 41.16
N GLU A 87 32.71 -4.61 41.63
CA GLU A 87 32.55 -3.14 41.76
C GLU A 87 32.20 -2.43 40.43
N LYS A 88 32.61 -2.98 39.28
CA LYS A 88 32.26 -2.44 37.96
C LYS A 88 30.92 -2.93 37.43
N GLU A 89 30.47 -4.10 37.86
CA GLU A 89 29.13 -4.62 37.57
C GLU A 89 28.08 -3.82 38.36
N GLU A 90 28.36 -3.51 39.62
CA GLU A 90 27.52 -2.64 40.46
C GLU A 90 27.38 -1.22 39.89
N LEU A 91 28.48 -0.61 39.41
CA LEU A 91 28.44 0.68 38.70
C LEU A 91 27.65 0.63 37.38
N LEU A 92 27.73 -0.47 36.63
CA LEU A 92 26.97 -0.63 35.39
C LEU A 92 25.46 -0.77 35.68
N ASN A 93 25.09 -1.56 36.69
CA ASN A 93 23.71 -1.73 37.12
C ASN A 93 23.12 -0.41 37.67
N ALA A 94 23.90 0.38 38.41
CA ALA A 94 23.50 1.72 38.87
C ALA A 94 23.33 2.72 37.70
N ALA A 95 24.08 2.57 36.61
CA ALA A 95 23.91 3.37 35.40
C ALA A 95 22.64 2.98 34.63
N VAL A 96 22.36 1.67 34.47
CA VAL A 96 21.12 1.16 33.85
C VAL A 96 19.89 1.66 34.61
N TYR A 97 19.88 1.49 35.95
CA TYR A 97 18.76 1.94 36.79
C TYR A 97 18.50 3.46 36.70
N ARG A 98 19.54 4.28 36.43
CA ARG A 98 19.37 5.71 36.14
C ARG A 98 18.78 5.99 34.76
N VAL A 99 19.07 5.17 33.75
CA VAL A 99 18.44 5.28 32.42
C VAL A 99 16.96 4.92 32.53
N ASP A 100 16.63 3.80 33.19
CA ASP A 100 15.25 3.36 33.40
C ASP A 100 14.40 4.43 34.14
N ALA A 101 14.99 5.07 35.14
CA ALA A 101 14.35 6.18 35.87
C ALA A 101 14.11 7.42 34.98
N LEU A 102 15.05 7.77 34.10
CA LEU A 102 14.90 8.89 33.16
C LEU A 102 13.88 8.58 32.06
N GLU A 103 13.78 7.33 31.59
CA GLU A 103 12.71 6.92 30.68
C GLU A 103 11.33 7.02 31.35
N ALA A 104 11.22 6.64 32.63
CA ALA A 104 9.99 6.79 33.41
C ALA A 104 9.58 8.28 33.58
N GLU A 105 10.51 9.17 33.89
CA GLU A 105 10.26 10.62 33.95
C GLU A 105 9.87 11.20 32.58
N LEU A 106 10.48 10.72 31.49
CA LEU A 106 10.14 11.12 30.12
C LEU A 106 8.72 10.68 29.74
N ILE A 107 8.30 9.46 30.12
CA ILE A 107 6.94 8.94 29.90
C ILE A 107 5.91 9.72 30.73
N ALA A 108 6.20 10.03 32.00
CA ALA A 108 5.34 10.86 32.84
C ALA A 108 5.18 12.28 32.25
N THR A 109 6.29 12.92 31.87
CA THR A 109 6.31 14.26 31.26
C THR A 109 5.53 14.29 29.94
N LYS A 110 5.70 13.28 29.09
CA LYS A 110 4.95 13.11 27.83
C LYS A 110 3.45 12.95 28.07
N THR A 111 3.06 12.24 29.12
CA THR A 111 1.65 12.04 29.50
C THR A 111 1.01 13.34 29.96
N ALA A 112 1.68 14.10 30.84
CA ALA A 112 1.24 15.42 31.27
C ALA A 112 1.11 16.44 30.11
N LEU A 113 1.98 16.35 29.11
CA LEU A 113 1.90 17.14 27.87
C LEU A 113 0.66 16.80 27.02
N TYR A 114 0.27 15.53 26.92
CA TYR A 114 -0.97 15.14 26.24
C TYR A 114 -2.22 15.60 27.01
N GLU A 115 -2.24 15.49 28.35
CA GLU A 115 -3.34 16.03 29.15
C GLU A 115 -3.49 17.56 29.02
N ALA A 116 -2.36 18.27 28.97
CA ALA A 116 -2.36 19.72 28.76
C ALA A 116 -2.88 20.09 27.36
N LEU A 117 -2.53 19.32 26.33
CA LEU A 117 -3.04 19.50 24.97
C LEU A 117 -4.55 19.28 24.89
N ILE A 118 -5.07 18.20 25.49
CA ILE A 118 -6.52 17.91 25.54
C ILE A 118 -7.27 19.06 26.23
N LYS A 119 -6.78 19.51 27.40
CA LYS A 119 -7.36 20.66 28.11
C LYS A 119 -7.30 21.96 27.30
N GLN A 120 -6.31 22.13 26.42
CA GLN A 120 -6.22 23.28 25.51
C GLN A 120 -7.23 23.16 24.35
N GLU A 121 -7.45 21.96 23.80
CA GLU A 121 -8.48 21.71 22.78
C GLU A 121 -9.90 21.90 23.34
N GLU A 122 -10.16 21.43 24.57
CA GLU A 122 -11.40 21.71 25.31
C GLU A 122 -11.63 23.22 25.51
N LEU A 123 -10.57 23.97 25.87
CA LEU A 123 -10.66 25.42 26.05
C LEU A 123 -10.94 26.16 24.74
N LEU A 124 -10.37 25.71 23.63
CA LEU A 124 -10.63 26.25 22.29
C LEU A 124 -12.08 25.97 21.86
N ALA A 125 -12.56 24.73 22.02
CA ALA A 125 -13.95 24.37 21.73
C ALA A 125 -14.96 25.16 22.60
N TYR A 126 -14.59 25.50 23.84
CA TYR A 126 -15.37 26.39 24.70
C TYR A 126 -15.36 27.84 24.20
N LEU A 127 -14.22 28.37 23.75
CA LEU A 127 -14.10 29.71 23.19
C LEU A 127 -14.89 29.87 21.89
N ASP A 128 -14.80 28.91 20.96
CA ASP A 128 -15.58 28.90 19.71
C ASP A 128 -17.10 28.89 20.01
N ASN A 129 -17.54 28.12 21.02
CA ASN A 129 -18.94 28.15 21.49
C ASN A 129 -19.37 29.53 22.05
N GLN A 130 -18.44 30.31 22.61
CA GLN A 130 -18.73 31.67 23.08
C GLN A 130 -18.72 32.70 21.92
N GLU A 131 -17.88 32.49 20.91
CA GLU A 131 -17.88 33.28 19.67
C GLU A 131 -19.18 33.04 18.87
N GLU A 132 -19.61 31.78 18.68
CA GLU A 132 -20.91 31.44 18.08
C GLU A 132 -22.08 32.12 18.81
N ARG A 133 -22.06 32.12 20.15
CA ARG A 133 -23.10 32.79 20.95
C ARG A 133 -23.13 34.30 20.71
N LYS A 134 -21.96 34.97 20.66
CA LYS A 134 -21.87 36.39 20.29
C LYS A 134 -22.35 36.64 18.86
N PHE A 135 -21.99 35.77 17.92
CA PHE A 135 -22.36 35.90 16.53
C PHE A 135 -23.89 35.79 16.36
N ARG A 136 -24.53 34.77 16.97
CA ARG A 136 -26.00 34.61 16.96
C ARG A 136 -26.72 35.83 17.56
N VAL A 137 -26.25 36.39 18.69
CA VAL A 137 -26.83 37.60 19.28
C VAL A 137 -26.73 38.80 18.33
N THR A 138 -25.58 38.96 17.68
CA THR A 138 -25.33 40.05 16.71
C THR A 138 -26.18 39.89 15.45
N SER A 139 -26.30 38.67 14.90
CA SER A 139 -27.15 38.38 13.75
C SER A 139 -28.64 38.64 14.04
N CYS A 140 -29.12 38.26 15.23
CA CYS A 140 -30.50 38.54 15.65
C CYS A 140 -30.79 40.05 15.72
N MET A 141 -29.86 40.86 16.26
CA MET A 141 -29.98 42.33 16.26
C MET A 141 -30.09 42.90 14.83
N ILE A 142 -29.27 42.41 13.89
CA ILE A 142 -29.28 42.87 12.49
C ILE A 142 -30.60 42.52 11.79
N VAL A 143 -31.12 41.30 11.97
CA VAL A 143 -32.40 40.87 11.39
C VAL A 143 -33.56 41.69 11.95
N ILE A 144 -33.60 41.96 13.26
CA ILE A 144 -34.62 42.82 13.88
C ILE A 144 -34.57 44.24 13.29
N PHE A 145 -33.38 44.83 13.11
CA PHE A 145 -33.24 46.13 12.45
C PHE A 145 -33.75 46.12 11.00
N GLN A 146 -33.44 45.09 10.22
CA GLN A 146 -33.92 44.98 8.83
C GLN A 146 -35.45 44.79 8.73
N VAL A 147 -36.07 44.03 9.64
CA VAL A 147 -37.53 43.86 9.68
C VAL A 147 -38.23 45.17 10.07
N LEU A 148 -37.68 45.94 11.01
CA LEU A 148 -38.23 47.25 11.39
C LEU A 148 -38.08 48.28 10.25
N PHE A 149 -36.92 48.35 9.59
CA PHE A 149 -36.67 49.30 8.51
C PHE A 149 -37.53 49.02 7.26
N SER A 150 -37.73 47.74 6.91
CA SER A 150 -38.62 47.33 5.82
C SER A 150 -40.11 47.56 6.15
N SER A 151 -40.52 47.37 7.41
CA SER A 151 -41.87 47.67 7.88
C SER A 151 -42.20 49.18 7.82
N PHE A 152 -41.24 50.05 8.16
CA PHE A 152 -41.42 51.50 8.04
C PHE A 152 -41.57 51.96 6.57
N ARG A 153 -40.81 51.34 5.66
CA ARG A 153 -40.81 51.69 4.22
C ARG A 153 -42.05 51.19 3.45
N ARG A 154 -42.87 50.30 4.03
CA ARG A 154 -44.09 49.75 3.41
C ARG A 154 -45.40 50.43 3.83
N ARG A 155 -45.39 51.38 4.76
CA ARG A 155 -46.61 52.06 5.25
C ARG A 155 -47.01 53.34 4.49
N PHE A 156 -46.25 53.72 3.46
CA PHE A 156 -46.54 54.85 2.58
C PHE A 156 -46.69 54.41 1.13
N ASN A 157 -47.72 53.60 0.83
CA ASN A 157 -48.44 53.63 -0.46
C ASN A 157 -49.69 52.74 -0.49
N ILE A 158 -50.73 53.22 -1.19
CA ILE A 158 -51.90 52.50 -1.72
C ILE A 158 -52.91 51.92 -0.69
N PHE A 159 -53.99 52.69 -0.49
CA PHE A 159 -55.35 52.17 -0.22
C PHE A 159 -55.93 51.55 -1.51
N ALA A 160 -56.66 50.41 -1.44
CA ALA A 160 -57.93 50.16 -2.16
C ALA A 160 -58.50 48.71 -2.03
N SER A 161 -59.75 48.61 -1.56
CA SER A 161 -60.85 47.69 -1.97
C SER A 161 -60.69 46.18 -2.29
N THR A 162 -61.40 45.33 -1.52
CA THR A 162 -62.31 44.18 -1.92
C THR A 162 -61.79 42.96 -2.75
N SER A 163 -62.28 41.71 -2.64
CA SER A 163 -63.18 40.98 -1.71
C SER A 163 -63.33 39.46 -2.06
N ALA A 164 -63.92 38.62 -1.16
CA ALA A 164 -64.59 37.30 -1.38
C ALA A 164 -63.83 35.94 -1.14
N PHE A 165 -64.60 34.81 -1.18
CA PHE A 165 -64.45 33.44 -0.61
C PHE A 165 -65.31 32.40 -1.46
N PRO A 166 -65.43 31.03 -1.27
CA PRO A 166 -64.77 29.95 -0.44
C PRO A 166 -64.53 28.55 -1.20
N PRO A 167 -64.22 27.37 -0.56
CA PRO A 167 -63.87 26.07 -1.25
C PRO A 167 -64.88 24.87 -1.12
N LEU A 168 -64.72 23.76 -1.89
CA LEU A 168 -65.51 22.49 -1.72
C LEU A 168 -64.92 21.12 -2.25
N PHE A 169 -64.72 20.12 -1.34
CA PHE A 169 -64.84 18.61 -1.48
C PHE A 169 -64.03 17.78 -2.55
N LYS A 170 -63.98 16.42 -2.60
CA LYS A 170 -64.75 15.28 -1.97
C LYS A 170 -63.96 13.92 -1.91
N ASN A 171 -64.20 13.11 -0.85
CA ASN A 171 -64.28 11.62 -0.66
C ASN A 171 -63.55 10.57 -1.58
N LEU A 172 -63.45 9.25 -1.28
CA LEU A 172 -63.21 8.38 -0.08
C LEU A 172 -63.45 6.88 -0.50
N ASN A 173 -63.09 5.91 0.37
CA ASN A 173 -63.54 4.50 0.47
C ASN A 173 -62.95 3.36 -0.44
N VAL A 174 -62.80 2.08 0.01
CA VAL A 174 -62.63 1.48 1.38
C VAL A 174 -62.28 -0.06 1.37
N ILE A 175 -61.66 -0.58 2.46
CA ILE A 175 -61.64 -2.00 2.97
C ILE A 175 -60.91 -3.11 2.14
N SER A 176 -60.15 -4.08 2.69
CA SER A 176 -59.55 -4.38 4.04
C SER A 176 -58.51 -5.54 3.91
N LYS A 177 -58.03 -6.38 4.85
CA LYS A 177 -58.23 -6.78 6.29
C LYS A 177 -56.88 -7.44 6.77
N TYR A 178 -56.33 -7.20 7.96
CA TYR A 178 -56.45 -7.97 9.24
C TYR A 178 -55.91 -9.43 9.22
N ARG A 179 -55.26 -9.99 10.25
CA ARG A 179 -54.67 -9.56 11.57
C ARG A 179 -53.62 -10.66 11.97
N SER A 180 -52.83 -10.67 13.06
CA SER A 180 -52.93 -10.10 14.43
C SER A 180 -51.52 -9.95 15.07
N CYS A 181 -51.43 -9.63 16.37
CA CYS A 181 -50.17 -9.37 17.09
C CYS A 181 -50.19 -9.79 18.60
N ALA A 182 -48.97 -9.95 19.17
CA ALA A 182 -48.57 -9.71 20.57
C ALA A 182 -48.69 -10.78 21.70
N ARG A 183 -47.54 -10.90 22.42
CA ARG A 183 -47.30 -11.05 23.89
C ARG A 183 -47.51 -12.37 24.67
N THR A 184 -46.35 -12.95 25.04
CA THR A 184 -45.82 -13.25 26.40
C THR A 184 -46.75 -13.63 27.57
N TYR A 185 -46.43 -14.73 28.25
CA TYR A 185 -46.71 -14.98 29.69
C TYR A 185 -45.58 -15.83 30.33
N VAL A 186 -45.58 -16.03 31.66
CA VAL A 186 -44.39 -16.40 32.48
C VAL A 186 -44.75 -17.32 33.69
N MET A 187 -43.79 -18.20 34.07
CA MET A 187 -43.65 -19.02 35.31
C MET A 187 -44.48 -20.31 35.57
N ALA A 188 -43.73 -21.35 36.01
CA ALA A 188 -43.99 -22.37 37.08
C ALA A 188 -45.27 -23.26 37.09
N SER A 189 -45.27 -24.50 37.62
CA SER A 189 -44.21 -25.49 37.95
C SER A 189 -44.85 -26.85 38.35
N ASN A 190 -44.15 -27.99 38.15
CA ASN A 190 -43.94 -29.08 39.16
C ASN A 190 -43.29 -30.35 38.56
N SER A 191 -42.68 -31.17 39.43
CA SER A 191 -41.98 -32.45 39.17
C SER A 191 -42.95 -33.62 38.90
N VAL A 192 -42.57 -34.78 38.35
CA VAL A 192 -41.62 -35.87 38.75
C VAL A 192 -41.48 -36.83 37.52
N THR A 193 -40.42 -37.60 37.18
CA THR A 193 -39.20 -38.14 37.86
C THR A 193 -37.92 -38.00 36.97
N SER A 194 -36.83 -38.67 37.34
CA SER A 194 -35.53 -38.81 36.64
C SER A 194 -35.40 -39.99 35.68
N LEU A 195 -34.59 -39.86 34.62
CA LEU A 195 -33.41 -40.73 34.39
C LEU A 195 -32.44 -40.06 33.39
N SER A 196 -31.15 -40.40 33.48
CA SER A 196 -30.06 -39.63 32.87
C SER A 196 -29.41 -40.29 31.65
N ASN A 197 -29.11 -39.50 30.62
CA ASN A 197 -27.89 -39.68 29.83
C ASN A 197 -27.43 -38.32 29.29
N GLY A 198 -26.11 -38.10 29.22
CA GLY A 198 -25.54 -36.77 28.96
C GLY A 198 -25.47 -36.41 27.48
N ASN A 199 -26.00 -35.25 27.10
CA ASN A 199 -25.65 -34.62 25.83
C ASN A 199 -24.22 -34.07 25.91
N ALA A 200 -23.24 -34.85 25.48
CA ALA A 200 -21.96 -34.31 25.08
C ALA A 200 -22.19 -33.48 23.80
N SER A 201 -21.87 -32.18 23.84
CA SER A 201 -21.79 -31.36 22.64
C SER A 201 -20.63 -31.86 21.79
N MET A 202 -20.91 -32.57 20.71
CA MET A 202 -19.87 -32.98 19.77
C MET A 202 -19.28 -31.73 19.09
N ASP A 203 -18.00 -31.47 19.36
CA ASP A 203 -17.19 -30.66 18.45
C ASP A 203 -17.28 -31.27 17.03
N PRO A 204 -17.32 -30.44 15.98
CA PRO A 204 -17.31 -30.95 14.61
C PRO A 204 -15.98 -31.67 14.35
N GLU A 205 -16.05 -32.93 13.90
CA GLU A 205 -14.85 -33.73 13.59
C GLU A 205 -13.88 -32.98 12.64
N PRO A 206 -12.56 -33.17 12.80
CA PRO A 206 -11.56 -32.47 12.00
C PRO A 206 -11.65 -32.89 10.53
N ARG A 207 -12.24 -32.05 9.69
CA ARG A 207 -12.39 -32.27 8.24
C ARG A 207 -11.19 -31.71 7.48
N ARG A 208 -10.74 -32.43 6.43
CA ARG A 208 -9.76 -31.87 5.48
C ARG A 208 -10.36 -30.73 4.66
N THR A 209 -9.54 -29.71 4.40
CA THR A 209 -9.75 -28.78 3.29
C THR A 209 -9.34 -29.40 1.96
N TYR A 210 -9.74 -28.77 0.86
CA TYR A 210 -9.52 -29.23 -0.50
C TYR A 210 -9.34 -28.04 -1.45
N GLN A 211 -9.01 -28.33 -2.71
CA GLN A 211 -8.81 -27.34 -3.78
C GLN A 211 -9.60 -27.77 -5.01
N VAL A 212 -10.12 -26.85 -5.81
CA VAL A 212 -10.80 -27.18 -7.07
C VAL A 212 -9.81 -27.15 -8.23
N VAL A 213 -9.95 -28.08 -9.18
CA VAL A 213 -9.27 -28.03 -10.47
C VAL A 213 -10.31 -28.18 -11.58
N VAL A 214 -10.39 -27.20 -12.49
CA VAL A 214 -11.43 -27.15 -13.54
C VAL A 214 -10.94 -26.40 -14.78
N ALA A 215 -11.47 -26.76 -15.95
CA ALA A 215 -11.40 -25.93 -17.16
C ALA A 215 -12.80 -25.42 -17.46
N ALA A 216 -12.95 -24.12 -17.77
CA ALA A 216 -14.27 -23.51 -17.98
C ALA A 216 -14.21 -22.35 -18.99
N THR A 217 -15.31 -22.13 -19.72
CA THR A 217 -15.50 -20.91 -20.53
C THR A 217 -15.69 -19.67 -19.65
N ARG A 218 -15.62 -18.48 -20.26
CA ARG A 218 -15.95 -17.20 -19.61
C ARG A 218 -17.32 -17.21 -18.89
N ASP A 219 -18.28 -17.96 -19.42
CA ASP A 219 -19.64 -18.12 -18.87
C ASP A 219 -19.75 -19.26 -17.84
N MET A 220 -18.63 -19.77 -17.33
CA MET A 220 -18.51 -20.88 -16.38
C MET A 220 -19.11 -22.21 -16.88
N GLY A 221 -19.13 -22.42 -18.21
CA GLY A 221 -19.50 -23.68 -18.85
C GLY A 221 -18.32 -24.66 -18.85
N ILE A 222 -18.56 -25.92 -18.47
CA ILE A 222 -17.54 -26.96 -18.27
C ILE A 222 -17.74 -28.25 -19.07
N GLY A 223 -18.86 -28.37 -19.80
CA GLY A 223 -19.28 -29.65 -20.38
C GLY A 223 -20.46 -29.52 -21.34
N LYS A 224 -20.49 -30.44 -22.31
CA LYS A 224 -21.56 -30.61 -23.31
C LYS A 224 -21.72 -32.11 -23.58
N ASP A 225 -22.95 -32.62 -23.54
CA ASP A 225 -23.33 -34.02 -23.77
C ASP A 225 -22.52 -35.05 -22.94
N GLY A 226 -22.04 -34.63 -21.76
CA GLY A 226 -21.22 -35.45 -20.86
C GLY A 226 -19.72 -35.51 -21.19
N VAL A 227 -19.24 -34.75 -22.18
CA VAL A 227 -17.82 -34.63 -22.55
C VAL A 227 -17.32 -33.18 -22.42
N LEU A 228 -16.01 -32.99 -22.55
CA LEU A 228 -15.40 -31.67 -22.67
C LEU A 228 -15.66 -31.11 -24.09
N PRO A 229 -16.14 -29.86 -24.26
CA PRO A 229 -16.36 -29.25 -25.58
C PRO A 229 -15.06 -28.97 -26.36
N TRP A 230 -13.90 -29.06 -25.70
CA TRP A 230 -12.58 -28.70 -26.23
C TRP A 230 -11.57 -29.83 -26.10
N ARG A 231 -10.49 -29.74 -26.87
CA ARG A 231 -9.33 -30.64 -26.78
C ARG A 231 -8.06 -29.84 -26.56
N LEU A 232 -7.63 -29.76 -25.30
CA LEU A 232 -6.45 -29.00 -24.87
C LEU A 232 -5.41 -29.94 -24.22
N PRO A 233 -4.50 -30.57 -24.99
CA PRO A 233 -3.39 -31.35 -24.45
C PRO A 233 -2.55 -30.62 -23.38
N SER A 234 -2.38 -29.30 -23.51
CA SER A 234 -1.63 -28.49 -22.54
C SER A 234 -2.38 -28.34 -21.21
N ASP A 235 -3.71 -28.26 -21.23
CA ASP A 235 -4.56 -28.28 -20.03
C ASP A 235 -4.47 -29.63 -19.32
N LEU A 236 -4.63 -30.74 -20.05
CA LEU A 236 -4.51 -32.09 -19.48
C LEU A 236 -3.12 -32.36 -18.89
N LYS A 237 -2.07 -31.74 -19.44
CA LYS A 237 -0.73 -31.73 -18.86
C LYS A 237 -0.69 -30.95 -17.55
N PHE A 238 -1.18 -29.71 -17.52
CA PHE A 238 -1.25 -28.90 -16.30
C PHE A 238 -2.06 -29.58 -15.19
N PHE A 239 -3.24 -30.11 -15.50
CA PHE A 239 -4.06 -30.92 -14.60
C PHE A 239 -3.29 -32.10 -14.01
N LYS A 240 -2.54 -32.84 -14.85
CA LYS A 240 -1.73 -33.98 -14.41
C LYS A 240 -0.61 -33.53 -13.48
N GLU A 241 0.16 -32.51 -13.85
CA GLU A 241 1.26 -32.00 -13.03
C GLU A 241 0.76 -31.50 -11.67
N LEU A 242 -0.26 -30.63 -11.68
CA LEU A 242 -0.89 -30.07 -10.48
C LEU A 242 -1.43 -31.15 -9.53
N THR A 243 -2.11 -32.17 -10.05
CA THR A 243 -2.73 -33.20 -9.20
C THR A 243 -1.79 -34.33 -8.82
N VAL A 244 -0.69 -34.58 -9.54
CA VAL A 244 0.29 -35.65 -9.21
C VAL A 244 1.42 -35.14 -8.32
N THR A 245 1.90 -33.91 -8.52
CA THR A 245 3.05 -33.40 -7.76
C THR A 245 2.72 -33.19 -6.28
N THR A 246 3.50 -33.85 -5.42
CA THR A 246 3.57 -33.61 -3.97
C THR A 246 4.83 -32.82 -3.63
N SER A 247 4.83 -32.21 -2.44
CA SER A 247 6.01 -31.64 -1.80
C SER A 247 6.83 -32.72 -1.09
N ASP A 248 6.15 -33.77 -0.60
CA ASP A 248 6.73 -34.96 0.03
C ASP A 248 6.69 -36.17 -0.93
N PRO A 249 7.84 -36.71 -1.36
CA PRO A 249 7.91 -37.89 -2.23
C PRO A 249 7.32 -39.19 -1.63
N GLY A 250 7.14 -39.26 -0.31
CA GLY A 250 6.50 -40.38 0.37
C GLY A 250 4.96 -40.33 0.36
N LYS A 251 4.35 -39.24 -0.12
CA LYS A 251 2.90 -39.03 -0.15
C LYS A 251 2.33 -39.09 -1.57
N LYS A 252 1.01 -39.28 -1.65
CA LYS A 252 0.19 -39.09 -2.86
C LYS A 252 -0.75 -37.90 -2.67
N ASN A 253 -1.41 -37.45 -3.74
CA ASN A 253 -2.60 -36.59 -3.62
C ASN A 253 -3.87 -37.42 -3.83
N ALA A 254 -4.99 -36.94 -3.29
CA ALA A 254 -6.32 -37.46 -3.57
C ALA A 254 -7.04 -36.58 -4.60
N ILE A 255 -7.75 -37.21 -5.53
CA ILE A 255 -8.69 -36.55 -6.45
C ILE A 255 -10.10 -37.05 -6.18
N VAL A 256 -11.05 -36.14 -6.00
CA VAL A 256 -12.46 -36.42 -5.68
C VAL A 256 -13.31 -36.06 -6.90
N MET A 257 -14.12 -37.01 -7.36
CA MET A 257 -14.96 -36.82 -8.54
C MET A 257 -16.32 -37.53 -8.45
N GLY A 258 -17.31 -37.02 -9.16
CA GLY A 258 -18.64 -37.64 -9.23
C GLY A 258 -18.68 -38.81 -10.22
N ARG A 259 -19.60 -39.76 -10.00
CA ARG A 259 -19.77 -40.96 -10.86
C ARG A 259 -19.77 -40.66 -12.36
N LYS A 260 -20.47 -39.61 -12.83
CA LYS A 260 -20.46 -39.20 -14.26
C LYS A 260 -19.09 -38.76 -14.78
N THR A 261 -18.30 -38.06 -13.96
CA THR A 261 -16.94 -37.61 -14.32
C THR A 261 -15.94 -38.76 -14.30
N TRP A 262 -16.10 -39.71 -13.37
CA TRP A 262 -15.42 -41.00 -13.43
C TRP A 262 -15.78 -41.74 -14.74
N GLU A 263 -17.07 -41.86 -15.05
CA GLU A 263 -17.60 -42.50 -16.26
C GLU A 263 -17.06 -41.88 -17.56
N SER A 264 -16.90 -40.54 -17.64
CA SER A 264 -16.36 -39.85 -18.82
C SER A 264 -14.84 -39.99 -19.03
N ILE A 265 -14.06 -40.39 -18.02
CA ILE A 265 -12.62 -40.64 -18.19
C ILE A 265 -12.44 -41.96 -18.98
N PRO A 266 -11.73 -41.97 -20.13
CA PRO A 266 -11.53 -43.20 -20.91
C PRO A 266 -10.91 -44.32 -20.08
N SER A 267 -11.41 -45.56 -20.23
CA SER A 267 -11.01 -46.72 -19.41
C SER A 267 -9.50 -46.93 -19.32
N LYS A 268 -8.77 -46.74 -20.43
CA LYS A 268 -7.29 -46.81 -20.50
C LYS A 268 -6.53 -45.77 -19.65
N TYR A 269 -7.23 -44.82 -19.03
CA TYR A 269 -6.69 -43.79 -18.12
C TYR A 269 -7.35 -43.83 -16.73
N ARG A 270 -8.06 -44.93 -16.41
CA ARG A 270 -8.83 -45.12 -15.17
C ARG A 270 -8.31 -46.38 -14.44
N PRO A 271 -7.94 -46.30 -13.15
CA PRO A 271 -7.82 -45.09 -12.34
C PRO A 271 -6.75 -44.13 -12.87
N LEU A 272 -6.86 -42.84 -12.53
CA LEU A 272 -5.85 -41.85 -12.88
C LEU A 272 -4.59 -42.09 -12.04
N PRO A 273 -3.45 -42.46 -12.65
CA PRO A 273 -2.30 -43.01 -11.92
C PRO A 273 -1.60 -41.96 -11.05
N GLY A 274 -0.89 -42.43 -10.03
CA GLY A 274 -0.13 -41.61 -9.07
C GLY A 274 -0.97 -40.91 -8.00
N ARG A 275 -2.30 -41.11 -7.98
CA ARG A 275 -3.26 -40.43 -7.10
C ARG A 275 -4.25 -41.43 -6.50
N LEU A 276 -4.80 -41.10 -5.34
CA LEU A 276 -5.98 -41.76 -4.79
C LEU A 276 -7.23 -41.23 -5.50
N ASN A 277 -8.03 -42.10 -6.10
CA ASN A 277 -9.21 -41.77 -6.89
C ASN A 277 -10.47 -41.98 -6.02
N VAL A 278 -11.07 -40.91 -5.53
CA VAL A 278 -12.29 -40.97 -4.70
C VAL A 278 -13.52 -40.69 -5.56
N VAL A 279 -14.39 -41.68 -5.72
CA VAL A 279 -15.59 -41.61 -6.57
C VAL A 279 -16.84 -41.45 -5.71
N LEU A 280 -17.56 -40.34 -5.93
CA LEU A 280 -18.81 -40.05 -5.24
C LEU A 280 -20.01 -40.68 -5.97
N THR A 281 -20.66 -41.63 -5.31
CA THR A 281 -21.87 -42.31 -5.81
C THR A 281 -22.76 -42.78 -4.66
N ARG A 282 -24.08 -42.73 -4.87
CA ARG A 282 -25.10 -43.30 -3.95
C ARG A 282 -25.59 -44.69 -4.41
N SER A 283 -25.18 -45.13 -5.60
CA SER A 283 -25.45 -46.48 -6.10
C SER A 283 -24.47 -47.45 -5.44
N GLY A 284 -24.93 -48.17 -4.41
CA GLY A 284 -24.11 -49.14 -3.66
C GLY A 284 -23.65 -50.36 -4.49
N SER A 285 -24.32 -50.63 -5.61
CA SER A 285 -23.88 -51.54 -6.66
C SER A 285 -23.32 -50.72 -7.84
N PHE A 286 -22.00 -50.52 -7.86
CA PHE A 286 -21.30 -49.93 -9.00
C PHE A 286 -19.95 -50.62 -9.17
N ASP A 287 -19.74 -51.20 -10.35
CA ASP A 287 -18.62 -52.10 -10.64
C ASP A 287 -17.33 -51.30 -10.89
N ILE A 288 -16.71 -50.87 -9.80
CA ILE A 288 -15.40 -50.24 -9.75
C ILE A 288 -14.35 -51.31 -9.52
N SER A 289 -13.25 -51.21 -10.28
CA SER A 289 -12.04 -52.02 -10.09
C SER A 289 -11.63 -52.04 -8.62
N THR A 290 -11.34 -53.23 -8.09
CA THR A 290 -10.80 -53.47 -6.73
C THR A 290 -9.32 -53.05 -6.62
N ASP A 291 -8.96 -51.92 -7.23
CA ASP A 291 -7.64 -51.30 -7.19
C ASP A 291 -7.53 -50.48 -5.90
N GLU A 292 -6.48 -50.70 -5.12
CA GLU A 292 -6.21 -50.04 -3.84
C GLU A 292 -6.14 -48.50 -3.92
N ASN A 293 -5.96 -47.95 -5.13
CA ASN A 293 -5.95 -46.53 -5.41
C ASN A 293 -7.35 -45.97 -5.75
N VAL A 294 -8.43 -46.73 -5.58
CA VAL A 294 -9.82 -46.30 -5.79
C VAL A 294 -10.67 -46.48 -4.54
N VAL A 295 -11.44 -45.45 -4.19
CA VAL A 295 -12.30 -45.40 -2.99
C VAL A 295 -13.69 -44.88 -3.39
N ILE A 296 -14.74 -45.47 -2.82
CA ILE A 296 -16.13 -45.03 -3.02
C ILE A 296 -16.63 -44.30 -1.79
N CYS A 297 -17.34 -43.18 -1.97
CA CYS A 297 -17.98 -42.44 -0.88
C CYS A 297 -19.40 -41.98 -1.27
N GLY A 298 -20.33 -41.97 -0.30
CA GLY A 298 -21.73 -41.59 -0.54
C GLY A 298 -21.97 -40.08 -0.71
N SER A 299 -21.01 -39.25 -0.27
CA SER A 299 -21.11 -37.79 -0.27
C SER A 299 -19.72 -37.12 -0.21
N ILE A 300 -19.69 -35.82 -0.52
CA ILE A 300 -18.51 -34.94 -0.28
C ILE A 300 -18.06 -35.02 1.18
N LEU A 301 -19.02 -34.98 2.11
CA LEU A 301 -18.77 -34.95 3.55
C LEU A 301 -18.00 -36.20 4.01
N SER A 302 -18.57 -37.38 3.72
CA SER A 302 -17.95 -38.68 4.02
C SER A 302 -16.57 -38.87 3.38
N ALA A 303 -16.30 -38.23 2.24
CA ALA A 303 -14.99 -38.29 1.60
C ALA A 303 -13.95 -37.43 2.33
N LEU A 304 -14.32 -36.22 2.80
CA LEU A 304 -13.43 -35.35 3.55
C LEU A 304 -13.16 -35.86 4.98
N GLU A 305 -14.13 -36.55 5.57
CA GLU A 305 -14.01 -37.23 6.86
C GLU A 305 -13.09 -38.46 6.74
N LEU A 306 -13.30 -39.33 5.74
CA LEU A 306 -12.41 -40.46 5.46
C LEU A 306 -10.96 -40.04 5.16
N LEU A 307 -10.77 -38.97 4.38
CA LEU A 307 -9.44 -38.43 4.06
C LEU A 307 -8.75 -37.73 5.25
N ALA A 308 -9.49 -37.42 6.31
CA ALA A 308 -8.94 -36.91 7.58
C ALA A 308 -8.58 -38.01 8.58
N GLN A 309 -8.98 -39.26 8.33
CA GLN A 309 -8.69 -40.41 9.20
C GLN A 309 -7.48 -41.22 8.69
N ALA A 310 -6.88 -42.03 9.57
CA ALA A 310 -5.78 -42.92 9.19
C ALA A 310 -6.28 -44.08 8.29
N PRO A 311 -5.51 -44.55 7.30
CA PRO A 311 -4.14 -44.13 6.97
C PRO A 311 -4.04 -42.88 6.08
N TYR A 312 -5.14 -42.43 5.47
CA TYR A 312 -5.15 -41.33 4.49
C TYR A 312 -4.63 -40.00 5.05
N LEU A 313 -4.85 -39.72 6.34
CA LEU A 313 -4.29 -38.57 7.06
C LEU A 313 -2.77 -38.45 6.88
N LEU A 314 -2.04 -39.57 6.88
CA LEU A 314 -0.59 -39.62 6.74
C LEU A 314 -0.13 -39.74 5.29
N LEU A 315 -0.86 -40.49 4.46
CA LEU A 315 -0.48 -40.81 3.08
C LEU A 315 -0.83 -39.74 2.05
N ILE A 316 -1.82 -38.88 2.33
CA ILE A 316 -2.32 -37.87 1.39
C ILE A 316 -1.76 -36.48 1.73
N GLU A 317 -1.14 -35.80 0.77
CA GLU A 317 -0.72 -34.40 0.93
C GLU A 317 -1.90 -33.45 0.68
N LYS A 318 -2.40 -33.36 -0.56
CA LYS A 318 -3.51 -32.48 -0.95
C LYS A 318 -4.73 -33.26 -1.43
N VAL A 319 -5.89 -32.61 -1.39
CA VAL A 319 -7.18 -33.13 -1.89
C VAL A 319 -7.70 -32.18 -2.98
N PHE A 320 -7.96 -32.70 -4.18
CA PHE A 320 -8.44 -31.92 -5.32
C PHE A 320 -9.83 -32.37 -5.78
N PHE A 321 -10.77 -31.45 -5.96
CA PHE A 321 -12.11 -31.71 -6.50
C PHE A 321 -12.11 -31.38 -7.98
N ILE A 322 -12.43 -32.37 -8.82
CA ILE A 322 -12.17 -32.32 -10.28
C ILE A 322 -13.43 -32.43 -11.16
N GLY A 323 -14.63 -32.38 -10.57
CA GLY A 323 -15.91 -32.49 -11.27
C GLY A 323 -16.86 -33.54 -10.70
N GLY A 324 -18.07 -33.70 -11.21
CA GLY A 324 -18.69 -32.89 -12.27
C GLY A 324 -19.42 -31.66 -11.73
N GLY A 325 -20.24 -31.03 -12.57
CA GLY A 325 -20.87 -29.74 -12.28
C GLY A 325 -21.65 -29.66 -10.97
N GLN A 326 -22.25 -30.76 -10.48
CA GLN A 326 -22.92 -30.75 -9.18
C GLN A 326 -21.93 -30.60 -8.02
N ILE A 327 -20.85 -31.38 -8.00
CA ILE A 327 -19.83 -31.31 -6.95
C ILE A 327 -19.17 -29.93 -6.97
N LEU A 328 -18.87 -29.40 -8.16
CA LEU A 328 -18.27 -28.08 -8.30
C LEU A 328 -19.23 -26.94 -7.86
N ARG A 329 -20.55 -27.05 -8.10
CA ARG A 329 -21.53 -26.13 -7.51
C ARG A 329 -21.54 -26.20 -5.98
N ASP A 330 -21.49 -27.41 -5.42
CA ASP A 330 -21.53 -27.64 -3.98
C ASP A 330 -20.20 -27.31 -3.27
N SER A 331 -19.08 -27.18 -4.00
CA SER A 331 -17.73 -27.07 -3.43
C SER A 331 -16.97 -25.78 -3.75
N LEU A 332 -17.15 -25.17 -4.92
CA LEU A 332 -16.22 -24.15 -5.45
C LEU A 332 -16.07 -22.92 -4.55
N ASN A 333 -17.19 -22.35 -4.07
CA ASN A 333 -17.14 -21.24 -3.11
C ASN A 333 -17.17 -21.68 -1.64
N ALA A 334 -17.48 -22.95 -1.36
CA ALA A 334 -17.77 -23.46 -0.01
C ALA A 334 -16.56 -23.37 0.94
N PRO A 335 -16.76 -23.19 2.27
CA PRO A 335 -15.68 -22.81 3.20
C PRO A 335 -14.44 -23.70 3.25
N GLY A 336 -14.56 -24.99 2.88
CA GLY A 336 -13.44 -25.94 2.84
C GLY A 336 -12.57 -25.89 1.58
N CYS A 337 -12.91 -25.06 0.59
CA CYS A 337 -12.14 -24.91 -0.65
C CYS A 337 -11.07 -23.82 -0.50
N ASP A 338 -9.80 -24.20 -0.31
CA ASP A 338 -8.67 -23.28 -0.08
C ASP A 338 -8.23 -22.54 -1.35
N ALA A 339 -8.33 -23.18 -2.52
CA ALA A 339 -7.89 -22.61 -3.79
C ALA A 339 -8.72 -23.17 -4.96
N ILE A 340 -8.80 -22.38 -6.03
CA ILE A 340 -9.43 -22.77 -7.31
C ILE A 340 -8.36 -22.60 -8.39
N HIS A 341 -7.96 -23.72 -9.00
CA HIS A 341 -7.11 -23.75 -10.18
C HIS A 341 -8.02 -23.88 -11.40
N ILE A 342 -8.09 -22.81 -12.20
CA ILE A 342 -9.01 -22.71 -13.33
C ILE A 342 -8.22 -22.48 -14.63
N THR A 343 -8.46 -23.34 -15.62
CA THR A 343 -8.09 -23.07 -17.01
C THR A 343 -9.22 -22.25 -17.62
N GLU A 344 -9.01 -20.93 -17.68
CA GLU A 344 -9.98 -19.96 -18.21
C GLU A 344 -9.93 -20.00 -19.73
N ILE A 345 -10.99 -20.48 -20.37
CA ILE A 345 -11.12 -20.56 -21.82
C ILE A 345 -11.82 -19.29 -22.31
N GLU A 346 -11.11 -18.53 -23.14
CA GLU A 346 -11.55 -17.22 -23.62
C GLU A 346 -12.51 -17.30 -24.81
N THR A 347 -12.47 -18.41 -25.55
CA THR A 347 -13.36 -18.72 -26.66
C THR A 347 -14.73 -19.13 -26.14
N SER A 348 -15.81 -18.49 -26.60
CA SER A 348 -17.18 -18.95 -26.32
C SER A 348 -17.46 -20.28 -27.00
N MET A 349 -17.99 -21.26 -26.26
CA MET A 349 -18.27 -22.61 -26.73
C MET A 349 -19.59 -23.11 -26.13
N GLU A 350 -20.37 -23.89 -26.88
CA GLU A 350 -21.65 -24.40 -26.39
C GLU A 350 -21.45 -25.37 -25.21
N CYS A 351 -22.18 -25.14 -24.12
CA CYS A 351 -22.15 -25.95 -22.90
C CYS A 351 -23.59 -26.23 -22.42
N ASP A 352 -23.81 -27.38 -21.79
CA ASP A 352 -25.02 -27.69 -21.02
C ASP A 352 -24.77 -27.74 -19.51
N THR A 353 -23.52 -27.92 -19.10
CA THR A 353 -23.12 -28.14 -17.72
C THR A 353 -22.30 -26.94 -17.24
N PHE A 354 -22.84 -26.23 -16.25
CA PHE A 354 -22.29 -24.99 -15.71
C PHE A 354 -21.97 -25.09 -14.21
N ILE A 355 -20.98 -24.31 -13.78
CA ILE A 355 -20.56 -24.12 -12.38
C ILE A 355 -20.83 -22.66 -11.95
N PRO A 356 -20.80 -22.31 -10.65
CA PRO A 356 -21.06 -20.93 -10.23
C PRO A 356 -19.83 -20.05 -10.50
N ALA A 357 -20.05 -18.74 -10.59
CA ALA A 357 -18.95 -17.76 -10.62
C ALA A 357 -18.06 -17.88 -9.37
N ILE A 358 -16.77 -17.60 -9.54
CA ILE A 358 -15.81 -17.51 -8.43
C ILE A 358 -16.17 -16.29 -7.58
N ASP A 359 -16.34 -16.48 -6.27
CA ASP A 359 -16.62 -15.39 -5.36
C ASP A 359 -15.34 -14.59 -5.08
N CYS A 360 -15.15 -13.51 -5.83
CA CYS A 360 -14.02 -12.58 -5.67
C CYS A 360 -14.01 -11.79 -4.35
N SER A 361 -15.01 -11.93 -3.47
CA SER A 361 -14.91 -11.47 -2.09
C SER A 361 -14.19 -12.49 -1.20
N LEU A 362 -14.27 -13.79 -1.53
CA LEU A 362 -13.64 -14.89 -0.80
C LEU A 362 -12.27 -15.28 -1.39
N PHE A 363 -12.02 -14.98 -2.66
CA PHE A 363 -10.85 -15.42 -3.42
C PHE A 363 -10.13 -14.27 -4.13
N GLN A 364 -8.80 -14.33 -4.18
CA GLN A 364 -7.96 -13.37 -4.92
C GLN A 364 -7.00 -14.10 -5.88
N PRO A 365 -6.66 -13.52 -7.06
CA PRO A 365 -5.70 -14.12 -7.99
C PRO A 365 -4.29 -14.22 -7.38
N TRP A 366 -3.76 -15.45 -7.33
CA TRP A 366 -2.39 -15.75 -6.91
C TRP A 366 -1.43 -15.90 -8.10
N TYR A 367 -1.92 -16.47 -9.20
CA TYR A 367 -1.13 -16.71 -10.41
C TYR A 367 -2.03 -16.63 -11.63
N SER A 368 -1.52 -16.06 -12.72
CA SER A 368 -2.14 -16.10 -14.04
C SER A 368 -1.06 -16.29 -15.10
N SER A 369 -1.17 -17.32 -15.94
CA SER A 369 -0.26 -17.52 -17.07
C SER A 369 -0.46 -16.43 -18.12
N GLN A 370 0.50 -16.36 -19.04
CA GLN A 370 0.24 -15.74 -20.34
C GLN A 370 -0.87 -16.52 -21.06
N PRO A 371 -1.73 -15.87 -21.85
CA PRO A 371 -2.68 -16.56 -22.71
C PRO A 371 -1.96 -17.46 -23.72
N LEU A 372 -2.33 -18.74 -23.73
CA LEU A 372 -1.90 -19.74 -24.71
C LEU A 372 -2.95 -19.82 -25.83
N SER A 373 -2.53 -20.38 -26.98
CA SER A 373 -3.44 -20.79 -28.05
C SER A 373 -3.11 -22.21 -28.49
N GLU A 374 -4.09 -23.10 -28.43
CA GLU A 374 -3.94 -24.52 -28.80
C GLU A 374 -5.22 -24.94 -29.56
N ASN A 375 -5.06 -25.54 -30.74
CA ASN A 375 -6.19 -25.95 -31.61
C ASN A 375 -7.20 -24.83 -31.94
N GLY A 376 -6.74 -23.56 -31.99
CA GLY A 376 -7.58 -22.38 -32.27
C GLY A 376 -8.32 -21.83 -31.06
N ILE A 377 -8.16 -22.43 -29.87
CA ILE A 377 -8.79 -21.99 -28.62
C ILE A 377 -7.76 -21.19 -27.81
N ARG A 378 -8.13 -19.98 -27.36
CA ARG A 378 -7.31 -19.15 -26.47
C ARG A 378 -7.69 -19.42 -25.01
N PHE A 379 -6.70 -19.62 -24.13
CA PHE A 379 -6.94 -19.91 -22.72
C PHE A 379 -5.78 -19.51 -21.81
N SER A 380 -6.04 -19.33 -20.53
CA SER A 380 -5.04 -19.00 -19.50
C SER A 380 -5.17 -19.90 -18.27
N PHE A 381 -4.05 -20.31 -17.68
CA PHE A 381 -4.03 -20.99 -16.38
C PHE A 381 -4.04 -19.96 -15.26
N VAL A 382 -5.10 -19.94 -14.46
CA VAL A 382 -5.24 -19.03 -13.32
C VAL A 382 -5.39 -19.82 -12.03
N THR A 383 -4.83 -19.31 -10.93
CA THR A 383 -5.11 -19.80 -9.59
C THR A 383 -5.63 -18.67 -8.73
N TYR A 384 -6.79 -18.91 -8.14
CA TYR A 384 -7.41 -18.08 -7.12
C TYR A 384 -7.15 -18.73 -5.76
N ALA A 385 -6.58 -17.99 -4.81
CA ALA A 385 -6.36 -18.43 -3.43
C ALA A 385 -7.41 -17.80 -2.51
N ARG A 386 -7.95 -18.57 -1.56
CA ARG A 386 -8.91 -18.04 -0.59
C ARG A 386 -8.22 -17.04 0.33
N VAL A 387 -8.87 -15.91 0.56
CA VAL A 387 -8.48 -14.93 1.58
C VAL A 387 -9.47 -14.98 2.74
N LYS A 388 -8.96 -15.00 3.97
CA LYS A 388 -9.79 -14.89 5.17
C LYS A 388 -10.18 -13.43 5.40
N ASN A 389 -11.40 -13.08 5.05
CA ASN A 389 -11.98 -11.81 5.47
C ASN A 389 -12.24 -11.86 6.99
N PHE A 390 -11.51 -11.05 7.75
CA PHE A 390 -11.88 -10.74 9.13
C PHE A 390 -13.11 -9.83 9.09
N ALA A 391 -14.30 -10.44 9.18
CA ALA A 391 -15.53 -9.71 9.35
C ALA A 391 -15.50 -8.97 10.70
N ILE A 392 -15.64 -7.65 10.68
CA ILE A 392 -15.73 -6.83 11.89
C ILE A 392 -17.10 -7.11 12.52
N GLY A 393 -17.12 -7.87 13.62
CA GLY A 393 -18.34 -8.39 14.24
C GLY A 393 -18.37 -8.22 15.75
N THR A 394 -19.14 -7.24 16.21
CA THR A 394 -19.72 -7.11 17.56
C THR A 394 -18.83 -7.39 18.78
N THR A 395 -18.31 -6.32 19.38
CA THR A 395 -17.89 -6.34 20.78
C THR A 395 -19.10 -6.47 21.71
N THR A 396 -19.13 -7.50 22.55
CA THR A 396 -19.92 -7.55 23.79
C THR A 396 -18.98 -7.95 24.93
N ALA A 397 -19.06 -7.24 26.05
CA ALA A 397 -18.01 -7.19 27.06
C ALA A 397 -18.25 -8.09 28.28
N ASN A 398 -17.23 -8.12 29.16
CA ASN A 398 -17.15 -8.73 30.48
C ASN A 398 -16.92 -10.27 30.48
N SER A 399 -16.19 -10.85 31.45
CA SER A 399 -15.64 -10.29 32.71
C SER A 399 -14.17 -10.66 32.96
N GLU A 400 -13.56 -9.99 33.93
CA GLU A 400 -12.19 -10.18 34.40
C GLU A 400 -12.00 -11.50 35.19
N LEU A 401 -10.75 -12.00 35.24
CA LEU A 401 -10.12 -12.61 36.42
C LEU A 401 -8.61 -12.79 36.18
N GLU A 402 -7.79 -12.60 37.22
CA GLU A 402 -6.32 -12.57 37.14
C GLU A 402 -5.68 -13.97 37.31
N GLY A 403 -4.45 -14.17 36.79
CA GLY A 403 -3.69 -15.41 37.06
C GLY A 403 -2.40 -15.62 36.26
N ASN A 404 -1.27 -15.17 36.81
CA ASN A 404 0.14 -15.47 36.46
C ASN A 404 0.47 -16.53 35.37
N GLY A 405 1.35 -16.15 34.44
CA GLY A 405 2.50 -16.99 34.08
C GLY A 405 2.69 -17.38 32.60
N SER A 406 3.96 -17.32 32.16
CA SER A 406 4.50 -17.76 30.86
C SER A 406 4.09 -16.95 29.62
N SER A 407 5.09 -16.58 28.82
CA SER A 407 4.98 -15.70 27.65
C SER A 407 4.52 -16.43 26.38
N ASN A 408 3.26 -16.88 26.37
CA ASN A 408 2.59 -17.44 25.19
C ASN A 408 2.21 -16.37 24.14
N TYR A 409 3.16 -15.52 23.75
CA TYR A 409 3.09 -14.70 22.53
C TYR A 409 3.26 -15.60 21.30
N ASN A 410 2.23 -16.36 20.96
CA ASN A 410 2.27 -17.26 19.81
C ASN A 410 0.91 -17.44 19.12
N LYS A 411 0.96 -17.61 17.80
CA LYS A 411 -0.10 -18.21 16.96
C LYS A 411 -1.38 -17.40 16.68
N SER A 412 -1.35 -16.07 16.70
CA SER A 412 -2.31 -15.28 15.92
C SER A 412 -1.98 -15.35 14.42
N GLU A 413 -2.53 -16.37 13.75
CA GLU A 413 -2.55 -16.64 12.29
C GLU A 413 -1.43 -16.04 11.43
N VAL A 414 -0.38 -16.83 11.17
CA VAL A 414 0.42 -16.63 9.96
C VAL A 414 -0.50 -16.86 8.75
N LYS A 415 -0.72 -15.83 7.93
CA LYS A 415 -1.46 -15.89 6.65
C LYS A 415 -0.70 -16.73 5.61
N ASN A 416 -0.61 -18.04 5.86
CA ASN A 416 0.34 -18.90 5.19
C ASN A 416 -0.29 -19.62 3.98
N PHE A 417 -0.03 -19.10 2.78
CA PHE A 417 -0.48 -19.68 1.51
C PHE A 417 0.16 -21.04 1.17
N ALA A 418 0.92 -21.64 2.09
CA ALA A 418 1.46 -23.01 2.01
C ALA A 418 0.41 -24.14 1.89
N PHE A 419 -0.90 -23.81 1.94
CA PHE A 419 -1.92 -24.73 1.45
C PHE A 419 -1.79 -24.98 -0.06
N LEU A 420 -1.37 -23.98 -0.85
CA LEU A 420 -1.12 -24.12 -2.28
C LEU A 420 -0.05 -25.20 -2.57
N PRO A 421 -0.14 -25.92 -3.70
CA PRO A 421 0.93 -26.81 -4.15
C PRO A 421 2.19 -25.99 -4.45
N LYS A 422 3.37 -26.51 -4.14
CA LYS A 422 4.66 -25.81 -4.33
C LYS A 422 4.83 -25.24 -5.75
N LEU A 423 4.44 -26.03 -6.76
CA LEU A 423 4.41 -25.68 -8.19
C LEU A 423 3.58 -24.41 -8.52
N ILE A 424 2.66 -24.01 -7.66
CA ILE A 424 1.81 -22.82 -7.80
C ILE A 424 2.24 -21.70 -6.85
N LEU A 425 2.66 -22.06 -5.62
CA LEU A 425 3.22 -21.11 -4.65
C LEU A 425 4.38 -20.32 -5.29
N GLU A 426 5.36 -21.03 -5.87
CA GLU A 426 6.57 -20.44 -6.47
C GLU A 426 6.33 -19.69 -7.79
N LYS A 427 5.09 -19.68 -8.31
CA LYS A 427 4.69 -18.97 -9.54
C LYS A 427 4.14 -17.56 -9.32
N HIS A 428 4.03 -17.06 -8.09
CA HIS A 428 3.59 -15.69 -7.83
C HIS A 428 4.60 -14.67 -8.41
N ASP A 429 4.16 -13.72 -9.23
CA ASP A 429 5.03 -12.80 -10.00
C ASP A 429 6.02 -12.00 -9.10
N GLU A 430 5.66 -11.69 -7.84
CA GLU A 430 6.56 -11.07 -6.85
C GLU A 430 7.87 -11.86 -6.63
N TYR A 431 7.88 -13.18 -6.86
CA TYR A 431 9.12 -13.97 -6.81
C TYR A 431 10.13 -13.61 -7.90
N MET A 432 9.78 -12.87 -8.96
CA MET A 432 10.78 -12.31 -9.89
C MET A 432 11.65 -11.27 -9.19
N TYR A 433 11.02 -10.32 -8.47
CA TYR A 433 11.73 -9.32 -7.67
C TYR A 433 12.53 -9.97 -6.53
N LEU A 434 11.92 -10.88 -5.76
CA LEU A 434 12.59 -11.51 -4.62
C LEU A 434 13.79 -12.37 -5.03
N ARG A 435 13.72 -13.09 -6.16
CA ARG A 435 14.89 -13.83 -6.68
C ARG A 435 16.01 -12.88 -7.11
N LEU A 436 15.69 -11.81 -7.83
CA LEU A 436 16.70 -10.83 -8.25
C LEU A 436 17.38 -10.15 -7.05
N VAL A 437 16.63 -9.76 -6.02
CA VAL A 437 17.18 -9.26 -4.74
C VAL A 437 18.13 -10.28 -4.11
N LYS A 438 17.69 -11.54 -3.95
CA LYS A 438 18.49 -12.61 -3.36
C LYS A 438 19.79 -12.84 -4.14
N GLU A 439 19.70 -12.86 -5.47
CA GLU A 439 20.84 -13.05 -6.37
C GLU A 439 21.85 -11.90 -6.32
N ILE A 440 21.40 -10.65 -6.24
CA ILE A 440 22.28 -9.48 -6.11
C ILE A 440 22.99 -9.52 -4.74
N ILE A 441 22.29 -9.90 -3.67
CA ILE A 441 22.89 -10.07 -2.34
C ILE A 441 23.90 -11.24 -2.29
N SER A 442 23.64 -12.35 -3.00
CA SER A 442 24.50 -13.54 -2.96
C SER A 442 25.63 -13.59 -3.99
N SER A 443 25.52 -12.81 -5.07
CA SER A 443 26.41 -12.91 -6.25
C SER A 443 26.55 -11.61 -7.05
N GLY A 444 26.10 -10.46 -6.52
CA GLY A 444 26.31 -9.16 -7.13
C GLY A 444 27.76 -8.69 -6.98
N ASN A 445 28.30 -8.08 -8.03
CA ASN A 445 29.62 -7.47 -7.98
C ASN A 445 29.59 -6.28 -7.03
N GLN A 446 30.52 -6.26 -6.07
CA GLN A 446 30.70 -5.11 -5.20
C GLN A 446 31.25 -3.92 -6.01
N LYS A 447 30.61 -2.76 -5.85
CA LYS A 447 31.05 -1.49 -6.44
C LYS A 447 31.01 -0.40 -5.39
N ASP A 448 31.88 0.58 -5.54
CA ASP A 448 31.69 1.88 -4.91
C ASP A 448 30.81 2.77 -5.81
N ASP A 449 30.12 3.73 -5.20
CA ASP A 449 29.08 4.54 -5.83
C ASP A 449 29.26 6.03 -5.55
N ARG A 450 28.51 6.86 -6.29
CA ARG A 450 28.53 8.33 -6.12
C ARG A 450 28.12 8.79 -4.71
N THR A 451 27.38 7.95 -3.97
CA THR A 451 26.82 8.24 -2.64
C THR A 451 27.72 7.75 -1.50
N ARG A 452 28.89 7.16 -1.82
CA ARG A 452 29.86 6.55 -0.89
C ARG A 452 29.29 5.47 0.03
N THR A 453 28.08 4.96 -0.26
CA THR A 453 27.43 3.88 0.48
C THR A 453 27.96 2.52 0.02
N GLY A 454 28.31 2.43 -1.26
CA GLY A 454 28.65 1.21 -1.98
C GLY A 454 27.45 0.31 -2.24
N THR A 455 27.56 -0.50 -3.29
CA THR A 455 26.52 -1.41 -3.76
C THR A 455 27.03 -2.83 -3.99
N LEU A 456 26.10 -3.77 -4.01
CA LEU A 456 26.20 -5.04 -4.72
C LEU A 456 25.36 -4.92 -5.99
N SER A 457 25.86 -5.36 -7.16
CA SER A 457 25.23 -5.05 -8.45
C SER A 457 25.25 -6.22 -9.45
N LYS A 458 24.21 -6.32 -10.29
CA LYS A 458 24.18 -7.12 -11.52
C LYS A 458 23.84 -6.22 -12.70
N PHE A 459 24.39 -6.52 -13.88
CA PHE A 459 24.13 -5.77 -15.10
C PHE A 459 23.32 -6.60 -16.10
N GLY A 460 22.27 -6.03 -16.69
CA GLY A 460 21.40 -6.72 -17.65
C GLY A 460 20.45 -7.70 -16.97
N CYS A 461 19.41 -7.17 -16.32
CA CYS A 461 18.41 -7.95 -15.59
C CYS A 461 17.00 -7.68 -16.13
N GLN A 462 16.06 -8.62 -15.95
CA GLN A 462 14.69 -8.49 -16.45
C GLN A 462 13.66 -9.10 -15.49
N MET A 463 12.51 -8.43 -15.35
CA MET A 463 11.31 -8.95 -14.70
C MET A 463 10.10 -8.78 -15.62
N LYS A 464 9.06 -9.58 -15.44
CA LYS A 464 7.79 -9.50 -16.18
C LYS A 464 6.62 -9.71 -15.23
N PHE A 465 5.58 -8.90 -15.37
CA PHE A 465 4.39 -8.90 -14.52
C PHE A 465 3.13 -8.93 -15.39
N ASN A 466 2.18 -9.82 -15.07
CA ASN A 466 0.92 -9.98 -15.79
C ASN A 466 -0.15 -9.03 -15.22
N LEU A 467 -0.72 -8.14 -16.05
CA LEU A 467 -1.67 -7.10 -15.62
C LEU A 467 -3.16 -7.50 -15.79
N ARG A 468 -3.44 -8.67 -16.37
CA ARG A 468 -4.79 -9.08 -16.81
C ARG A 468 -5.76 -9.47 -15.67
N ARG A 469 -5.23 -9.72 -14.47
CA ARG A 469 -5.99 -10.26 -13.31
C ARG A 469 -5.68 -9.57 -11.98
N SER A 470 -4.49 -9.02 -11.81
CA SER A 470 -4.06 -8.28 -10.61
C SER A 470 -3.03 -7.21 -10.97
N PHE A 471 -2.68 -6.36 -10.01
CA PHE A 471 -1.82 -5.20 -10.18
C PHE A 471 -0.52 -5.37 -9.35
N PRO A 472 0.69 -5.26 -9.95
CA PRO A 472 1.95 -5.69 -9.32
C PRO A 472 2.50 -4.70 -8.28
N LEU A 473 1.73 -4.44 -7.23
CA LEU A 473 2.14 -3.70 -6.05
C LEU A 473 2.65 -4.68 -4.98
N LEU A 474 3.94 -4.62 -4.67
CA LEU A 474 4.60 -5.63 -3.82
C LEU A 474 3.92 -5.79 -2.44
N THR A 475 3.88 -7.03 -1.96
CA THR A 475 3.20 -7.41 -0.71
C THR A 475 4.17 -7.75 0.42
N THR A 476 5.39 -8.19 0.11
CA THR A 476 6.42 -8.52 1.12
C THR A 476 6.93 -7.31 1.90
N LYS A 477 6.69 -6.09 1.40
CA LYS A 477 6.71 -4.84 2.18
C LYS A 477 5.60 -3.92 1.65
N ARG A 478 5.03 -3.08 2.52
CA ARG A 478 4.08 -2.04 2.11
C ARG A 478 4.76 -0.99 1.22
N VAL A 479 4.30 -0.88 -0.03
CA VAL A 479 4.72 0.15 -0.99
C VAL A 479 3.84 1.39 -0.83
N PHE A 480 4.41 2.58 -1.04
CA PHE A 480 3.71 3.86 -0.90
C PHE A 480 2.86 4.19 -2.14
N TRP A 481 1.78 3.43 -2.35
CA TRP A 481 0.87 3.54 -3.51
C TRP A 481 0.52 4.98 -3.90
N ARG A 482 0.12 5.79 -2.92
CA ARG A 482 -0.28 7.17 -3.14
C ARG A 482 0.82 7.99 -3.84
N GLY A 483 2.07 7.84 -3.40
CA GLY A 483 3.21 8.50 -4.03
C GLY A 483 3.39 8.07 -5.48
N VAL A 484 3.14 6.80 -5.81
CA VAL A 484 3.20 6.27 -7.19
C VAL A 484 2.18 6.99 -8.08
N VAL A 485 0.94 7.12 -7.62
CA VAL A 485 -0.13 7.82 -8.36
C VAL A 485 0.18 9.31 -8.52
N GLU A 486 0.58 9.98 -7.44
CA GLU A 486 0.83 11.44 -7.45
C GLU A 486 2.11 11.80 -8.23
N GLU A 487 3.13 10.95 -8.25
CA GLU A 487 4.31 11.11 -9.10
C GLU A 487 3.99 10.84 -10.58
N LEU A 488 3.19 9.81 -10.90
CA LEU A 488 2.86 9.51 -12.29
C LEU A 488 2.00 10.60 -12.93
N LEU A 489 1.00 11.13 -12.21
CA LEU A 489 0.20 12.27 -12.67
C LEU A 489 1.07 13.54 -12.83
N TRP A 490 2.08 13.73 -11.98
CA TRP A 490 3.06 14.81 -12.12
C TRP A 490 3.94 14.63 -13.36
N PHE A 491 4.38 13.41 -13.70
CA PHE A 491 5.05 13.13 -14.98
C PHE A 491 4.12 13.36 -16.19
N ILE A 492 2.87 12.89 -16.13
CA ILE A 492 1.89 13.03 -17.22
C ILE A 492 1.65 14.51 -17.53
N SER A 493 1.43 15.35 -16.50
CA SER A 493 1.19 16.80 -16.65
C SER A 493 2.39 17.64 -17.14
N GLY A 494 3.53 17.02 -17.48
CA GLY A 494 4.73 17.73 -17.96
C GLY A 494 5.50 18.52 -16.89
N SER A 495 5.03 18.49 -15.64
CA SER A 495 5.54 19.34 -14.56
C SER A 495 6.99 19.01 -14.17
N THR A 496 7.74 20.06 -13.83
CA THR A 496 9.13 19.97 -13.29
C THR A 496 9.26 20.57 -11.89
N ASN A 497 8.15 21.07 -11.33
CA ASN A 497 8.10 21.73 -10.03
C ASN A 497 7.84 20.72 -8.90
N ALA A 498 8.85 20.43 -8.09
CA ALA A 498 8.75 19.50 -6.96
C ALA A 498 7.87 20.02 -5.81
N LYS A 499 7.67 21.35 -5.68
CA LYS A 499 6.80 21.95 -4.65
C LYS A 499 5.32 21.65 -4.91
N ILE A 500 4.91 21.44 -6.17
CA ILE A 500 3.57 20.96 -6.49
C ILE A 500 3.38 19.54 -5.92
N LYS A 501 4.35 18.64 -6.16
CA LYS A 501 4.35 17.27 -5.64
C LYS A 501 4.33 17.23 -4.10
N SER A 502 5.14 18.05 -3.42
CA SER A 502 5.16 18.11 -1.96
C SER A 502 3.88 18.71 -1.36
N HIS A 503 3.24 19.70 -2.00
CA HIS A 503 1.96 20.24 -1.54
C HIS A 503 0.82 19.19 -1.56
N TRP A 504 0.69 18.39 -2.63
CA TRP A 504 -0.32 17.32 -2.70
C TRP A 504 -0.11 16.23 -1.63
N LEU A 505 1.15 15.88 -1.39
CA LEU A 505 1.58 14.97 -0.33
C LEU A 505 1.28 15.53 1.06
N PHE A 506 1.48 16.83 1.30
CA PHE A 506 1.28 17.47 2.60
C PHE A 506 -0.22 17.66 2.95
N TYR A 507 -0.96 18.41 2.13
CA TYR A 507 -2.33 18.85 2.47
C TYR A 507 -3.29 17.69 2.71
N ARG A 508 -3.22 16.63 1.89
CA ARG A 508 -4.08 15.45 2.00
C ARG A 508 -3.51 14.33 2.88
N ARG A 509 -2.28 14.44 3.41
CA ARG A 509 -1.79 13.57 4.51
C ARG A 509 -2.50 13.92 5.82
N LYS A 510 -2.89 15.19 6.03
CA LYS A 510 -3.87 15.56 7.07
C LYS A 510 -5.20 14.85 6.87
N ALA A 511 -5.83 14.98 5.68
CA ALA A 511 -7.15 14.37 5.43
C ALA A 511 -7.19 12.86 5.73
N TYR A 512 -6.14 12.12 5.34
CA TYR A 512 -6.04 10.67 5.62
C TYR A 512 -5.79 10.33 7.11
N ILE A 513 -5.14 11.22 7.87
CA ILE A 513 -4.90 11.02 9.32
C ILE A 513 -6.12 11.39 10.15
N TYR A 514 -6.90 12.41 9.73
CA TYR A 514 -8.01 12.96 10.50
C TYR A 514 -9.41 12.53 10.02
N GLY A 515 -9.50 11.68 8.98
CA GLY A 515 -10.76 11.01 8.60
C GLY A 515 -11.88 11.93 8.08
N MET A 516 -11.54 13.10 7.54
CA MET A 516 -12.52 14.08 7.06
C MET A 516 -12.75 13.96 5.55
N GLU A 517 -14.00 13.70 5.15
CA GLU A 517 -14.47 13.95 3.79
C GLU A 517 -14.63 15.47 3.55
N MET A 518 -14.44 15.92 2.30
CA MET A 518 -14.74 17.29 1.88
C MET A 518 -15.43 17.29 0.51
N HIS A 519 -16.54 18.02 0.40
CA HIS A 519 -17.20 18.29 -0.88
C HIS A 519 -16.43 19.37 -1.68
N PRO A 520 -16.49 19.34 -3.03
CA PRO A 520 -15.61 20.12 -3.90
C PRO A 520 -16.10 21.56 -4.16
N GLU A 521 -16.52 22.30 -3.13
CA GLU A 521 -16.98 23.68 -3.29
C GLU A 521 -16.60 24.57 -2.11
N THR A 522 -15.46 25.28 -2.21
CA THR A 522 -15.15 26.46 -1.38
C THR A 522 -14.04 27.30 -2.03
N THR A 523 -14.37 28.52 -2.43
CA THR A 523 -13.46 29.46 -3.12
C THR A 523 -12.53 30.22 -2.18
N LEU A 524 -11.44 30.78 -2.72
CA LEU A 524 -10.47 31.58 -1.97
C LEU A 524 -11.08 32.90 -1.45
N THR A 525 -11.44 32.95 -0.16
CA THR A 525 -11.42 34.18 0.65
C THR A 525 -11.25 33.85 2.14
N GLY A 526 -10.11 34.22 2.75
CA GLY A 526 -9.90 33.99 4.20
C GLY A 526 -8.44 34.04 4.67
N LYS A 527 -7.76 35.19 4.60
CA LYS A 527 -6.44 35.37 5.23
C LYS A 527 -6.59 35.81 6.70
N CYS A 528 -6.30 34.94 7.66
CA CYS A 528 -5.52 35.31 8.85
C CYS A 528 -5.01 34.12 9.69
N LEU A 529 -4.07 34.41 10.59
CA LEU A 529 -3.61 33.64 11.77
C LEU A 529 -3.06 32.21 11.61
N ALA A 530 -3.54 31.36 10.70
CA ALA A 530 -2.97 30.02 10.48
C ALA A 530 -1.49 30.07 10.05
N THR A 531 -1.09 31.12 9.33
CA THR A 531 0.21 31.26 8.65
C THR A 531 1.42 31.50 9.58
N ARG A 532 1.25 31.53 10.91
CA ARG A 532 2.36 31.69 11.86
C ARG A 532 2.60 30.53 12.82
N PHE A 533 1.74 29.52 12.84
CA PHE A 533 1.99 28.27 13.59
C PHE A 533 2.41 27.09 12.69
N LEU A 534 2.19 27.18 11.37
CA LEU A 534 2.55 26.11 10.43
C LEU A 534 4.07 25.94 10.26
N CYS A 535 4.85 27.03 10.27
CA CYS A 535 6.31 27.02 10.03
C CYS A 535 7.14 26.23 11.05
N ILE A 536 6.54 25.75 12.15
CA ILE A 536 7.21 24.92 13.17
C ILE A 536 7.05 23.42 12.88
N LEU A 537 6.01 23.02 12.13
CA LEU A 537 5.77 21.61 11.78
C LEU A 537 6.36 21.18 10.43
N ASP A 538 6.72 22.13 9.56
CA ASP A 538 7.55 21.84 8.36
C ASP A 538 8.89 21.17 8.76
N HIS A 539 9.44 21.57 9.92
CA HIS A 539 10.77 21.17 10.37
C HIS A 539 10.91 19.68 10.69
N TYR A 540 9.82 18.96 10.99
CA TYR A 540 9.89 17.56 11.48
C TYR A 540 9.63 16.48 10.41
N PHE A 541 9.39 16.85 9.14
CA PHE A 541 9.32 15.87 8.04
C PHE A 541 9.92 16.34 6.72
N VAL A 542 10.29 17.62 6.58
CA VAL A 542 11.16 18.10 5.47
C VAL A 542 12.64 17.78 5.75
N GLN A 543 13.04 17.64 7.02
CA GLN A 543 14.44 17.44 7.44
C GLN A 543 15.16 16.19 6.91
N GLU A 544 14.47 15.14 6.43
CA GLU A 544 15.14 13.98 5.81
C GLU A 544 15.27 14.06 4.28
N ASN A 545 14.76 15.10 3.61
CA ASN A 545 15.15 15.50 2.24
C ASN A 545 14.49 16.85 1.87
N PRO A 546 15.11 18.00 2.21
CA PRO A 546 14.93 19.21 1.43
C PRO A 546 15.52 18.99 0.03
N THR A 547 15.03 19.70 -0.99
CA THR A 547 15.83 19.94 -2.22
C THR A 547 16.92 20.95 -1.89
N ASP A 548 17.84 20.53 -1.03
CA ASP A 548 18.78 21.41 -0.34
C ASP A 548 19.63 22.18 -1.35
N VAL A 549 19.86 23.46 -1.08
CA VAL A 549 20.61 24.34 -1.99
C VAL A 549 22.04 23.82 -2.17
N SER A 550 22.57 23.10 -1.17
CA SER A 550 23.82 22.34 -1.25
C SER A 550 23.87 21.34 -2.42
N ILE A 551 22.75 20.68 -2.76
CA ILE A 551 22.68 19.72 -3.86
C ILE A 551 22.85 20.45 -5.19
N PHE A 552 22.05 21.50 -5.44
CA PHE A 552 22.15 22.30 -6.67
C PHE A 552 23.53 22.97 -6.81
N LEU A 553 24.12 23.45 -5.71
CA LEU A 553 25.49 23.94 -5.67
C LEU A 553 26.51 22.84 -6.05
N SER A 554 26.37 21.62 -5.50
CA SER A 554 27.29 20.51 -5.75
C SER A 554 27.29 20.00 -7.20
N ILE A 555 26.18 20.17 -7.93
CA ILE A 555 26.02 19.77 -9.33
C ILE A 555 26.11 20.96 -10.31
N GLY A 556 26.46 22.16 -9.83
CA GLY A 556 26.69 23.35 -10.65
C GLY A 556 25.43 24.06 -11.18
N LEU A 557 24.23 23.69 -10.69
CA LEU A 557 22.95 24.28 -11.07
C LEU A 557 22.59 25.51 -10.20
N VAL A 558 23.57 26.37 -9.96
CA VAL A 558 23.56 27.43 -8.92
C VAL A 558 22.47 28.51 -9.08
N ASN A 559 21.85 28.59 -10.26
CA ASN A 559 20.82 29.58 -10.61
C ASN A 559 19.38 29.02 -10.63
N ARG A 560 19.17 27.77 -10.18
CA ARG A 560 17.81 27.20 -10.08
C ARG A 560 17.11 27.65 -8.80
N GLU A 561 15.79 27.85 -8.87
CA GLU A 561 14.96 27.95 -7.67
C GLU A 561 14.90 26.57 -6.99
N ASP A 562 14.84 26.54 -5.66
CA ASP A 562 14.49 25.33 -4.90
C ASP A 562 13.23 24.65 -5.50
N GLY A 563 13.26 23.33 -5.63
CA GLY A 563 12.20 22.54 -6.24
C GLY A 563 12.13 22.56 -7.77
N ASP A 564 12.91 23.39 -8.48
CA ASP A 564 13.05 23.32 -9.94
C ASP A 564 13.98 22.15 -10.29
N LEU A 565 13.42 21.02 -10.74
CA LEU A 565 14.21 19.83 -11.08
C LEU A 565 14.86 19.91 -12.47
N GLY A 566 14.65 20.99 -13.22
CA GLY A 566 15.02 21.08 -14.62
C GLY A 566 14.16 20.20 -15.54
N PRO A 567 14.56 20.01 -16.81
CA PRO A 567 13.78 19.30 -17.84
C PRO A 567 13.78 17.78 -17.67
N VAL A 568 13.33 17.28 -16.52
CA VAL A 568 13.26 15.84 -16.19
C VAL A 568 12.00 15.16 -16.72
N TYR A 569 12.03 13.83 -16.80
CA TYR A 569 10.88 12.91 -16.98
C TYR A 569 9.67 13.48 -17.74
N GLY A 570 8.68 14.05 -17.04
CA GLY A 570 7.45 14.57 -17.62
C GLY A 570 7.64 15.67 -18.67
N PHE A 571 8.59 16.58 -18.45
CA PHE A 571 8.94 17.59 -19.44
C PHE A 571 9.41 16.95 -20.75
N GLN A 572 10.23 15.90 -20.66
CA GLN A 572 10.67 15.17 -21.85
C GLN A 572 9.51 14.39 -22.48
N TRP A 573 8.52 13.93 -21.70
CA TRP A 573 7.34 13.24 -22.24
C TRP A 573 6.41 14.17 -23.03
N ARG A 574 6.18 15.40 -22.56
CA ARG A 574 5.22 16.35 -23.17
C ARG A 574 5.86 17.42 -24.08
N HIS A 575 7.15 17.70 -23.88
CA HIS A 575 7.87 18.84 -24.48
C HIS A 575 9.27 18.43 -24.97
N PHE A 576 9.43 17.23 -25.56
CA PHE A 576 10.75 16.72 -25.94
C PHE A 576 11.48 17.70 -26.88
N GLY A 577 12.69 18.11 -26.51
CA GLY A 577 13.49 19.08 -27.28
C GLY A 577 13.05 20.55 -27.17
N ALA A 578 12.09 20.90 -26.32
CA ALA A 578 11.80 22.30 -25.99
C ALA A 578 12.95 22.92 -25.18
N SER A 579 13.23 24.21 -25.39
CA SER A 579 14.28 24.92 -24.65
C SER A 579 13.82 25.26 -23.23
N TYR A 580 14.31 24.50 -22.25
CA TYR A 580 13.96 24.73 -20.85
C TYR A 580 14.45 26.09 -20.33
N THR A 581 13.59 26.78 -19.58
CA THR A 581 13.92 28.03 -18.88
C THR A 581 13.83 27.84 -17.36
N ASN A 582 12.62 27.72 -16.82
CA ASN A 582 12.33 27.46 -15.41
C ASN A 582 11.02 26.66 -15.24
N MET A 583 10.73 26.21 -14.02
CA MET A 583 9.56 25.39 -13.68
C MET A 583 8.19 26.10 -13.65
N HIS A 584 8.14 27.40 -13.90
CA HIS A 584 6.89 28.21 -13.94
C HIS A 584 6.50 28.66 -15.35
N ALA A 585 7.34 28.43 -16.35
CA ALA A 585 7.06 28.81 -17.73
C ALA A 585 6.03 27.88 -18.38
N ASP A 586 5.20 28.44 -19.27
CA ASP A 586 4.28 27.66 -20.10
C ASP A 586 5.01 27.06 -21.31
N TYR A 587 5.02 25.73 -21.40
CA TYR A 587 5.60 24.96 -22.51
C TYR A 587 4.54 24.39 -23.46
N SER A 588 3.27 24.80 -23.34
CA SER A 588 2.18 24.37 -24.22
C SER A 588 2.53 24.59 -25.71
N GLY A 589 2.45 23.52 -26.50
CA GLY A 589 2.81 23.54 -27.92
C GLY A 589 4.31 23.64 -28.23
N GLN A 590 5.19 23.59 -27.23
CA GLN A 590 6.65 23.57 -27.40
C GLN A 590 7.21 22.14 -27.36
N GLY A 591 8.21 21.86 -28.20
CA GLY A 591 8.82 20.53 -28.30
C GLY A 591 7.91 19.50 -28.99
N PHE A 592 8.07 18.24 -28.63
CA PHE A 592 7.26 17.13 -29.14
C PHE A 592 6.60 16.35 -27.99
N ASP A 593 5.27 16.23 -28.03
CA ASP A 593 4.48 15.48 -27.04
C ASP A 593 4.47 13.99 -27.41
N GLN A 594 5.44 13.26 -26.88
CA GLN A 594 5.56 11.81 -27.05
C GLN A 594 4.42 11.04 -26.40
N LEU A 595 3.80 11.57 -25.34
CA LEU A 595 2.71 10.86 -24.66
C LEU A 595 1.44 10.84 -25.52
N LEU A 596 1.11 11.97 -26.14
CA LEU A 596 -0.02 12.05 -27.08
C LEU A 596 0.27 11.30 -28.40
N ASP A 597 1.49 11.35 -28.94
CA ASP A 597 1.91 10.53 -30.10
C ASP A 597 1.81 9.02 -29.83
N VAL A 598 2.19 8.57 -28.63
CA VAL A 598 2.03 7.18 -28.19
C VAL A 598 0.55 6.79 -28.11
N ILE A 599 -0.30 7.64 -27.53
CA ILE A 599 -1.75 7.38 -27.40
C ILE A 599 -2.44 7.39 -28.77
N ASP A 600 -2.06 8.29 -29.67
CA ASP A 600 -2.57 8.34 -31.04
C ASP A 600 -2.21 7.06 -31.81
N LYS A 601 -0.93 6.67 -31.81
CA LYS A 601 -0.49 5.42 -32.48
C LYS A 601 -1.19 4.19 -31.92
N ILE A 602 -1.39 4.09 -30.61
CA ILE A 602 -2.11 2.94 -30.01
C ILE A 602 -3.58 2.88 -30.50
N LYS A 603 -4.21 4.03 -30.78
CA LYS A 603 -5.59 4.11 -31.30
C LYS A 603 -5.67 3.91 -32.82
N ASN A 604 -4.74 4.51 -33.57
CA ASN A 604 -4.85 4.74 -35.01
C ASN A 604 -3.82 3.95 -35.85
N SER A 605 -2.81 3.34 -35.24
CA SER A 605 -1.78 2.51 -35.90
C SER A 605 -1.16 1.49 -34.92
N PRO A 606 -1.97 0.59 -34.30
CA PRO A 606 -1.54 -0.28 -33.19
C PRO A 606 -0.41 -1.27 -33.56
N ASP A 607 -0.26 -1.61 -34.84
CA ASP A 607 0.81 -2.46 -35.36
C ASP A 607 2.16 -1.72 -35.57
N ASP A 608 2.24 -0.40 -35.30
CA ASP A 608 3.50 0.33 -35.37
C ASP A 608 4.48 -0.20 -34.31
N ARG A 609 5.73 -0.41 -34.74
CA ARG A 609 6.83 -0.89 -33.90
C ARG A 609 7.62 0.27 -33.28
N ARG A 610 7.13 1.51 -33.43
CA ARG A 610 7.76 2.78 -33.01
C ARG A 610 6.96 3.54 -31.95
N ILE A 611 6.07 2.85 -31.24
CA ILE A 611 5.31 3.39 -30.12
C ILE A 611 6.23 3.46 -28.89
N ILE A 612 7.00 4.55 -28.78
CA ILE A 612 8.12 4.71 -27.84
C ILE A 612 8.01 6.07 -27.12
N LEU A 613 8.24 6.06 -25.81
CA LEU A 613 8.26 7.22 -24.92
C LEU A 613 9.64 7.33 -24.25
N SER A 614 10.39 8.41 -24.49
CA SER A 614 11.75 8.61 -23.97
C SER A 614 11.84 9.81 -23.03
N ALA A 615 12.49 9.62 -21.88
CA ALA A 615 12.97 10.70 -21.01
C ALA A 615 14.45 11.07 -21.29
N TRP A 616 15.16 10.31 -22.11
CA TRP A 616 16.61 10.47 -22.27
C TRP A 616 16.97 11.40 -23.44
N ASN A 617 17.11 12.70 -23.13
CA ASN A 617 17.64 13.72 -24.05
C ASN A 617 19.10 14.09 -23.67
N PRO A 618 20.11 13.67 -24.46
CA PRO A 618 21.54 13.95 -24.20
C PRO A 618 21.89 15.45 -24.05
N SER A 619 21.19 16.34 -24.76
CA SER A 619 21.41 17.79 -24.69
C SER A 619 21.06 18.36 -23.31
N ASP A 620 20.00 17.83 -22.72
CA ASP A 620 19.38 18.37 -21.50
C ASP A 620 19.94 17.72 -20.21
N LEU A 621 20.73 16.65 -20.30
CA LEU A 621 21.23 15.92 -19.12
C LEU A 621 21.99 16.80 -18.12
N LYS A 622 22.65 17.87 -18.59
CA LYS A 622 23.36 18.84 -17.75
C LYS A 622 22.45 19.88 -17.09
N LEU A 623 21.19 19.96 -17.51
CA LEU A 623 20.19 20.88 -16.97
C LEU A 623 19.33 20.20 -15.88
N MET A 624 19.25 18.87 -15.88
CA MET A 624 18.43 18.07 -14.97
C MET A 624 19.08 17.94 -13.59
N ALA A 625 18.30 18.07 -12.51
CA ALA A 625 18.76 17.83 -11.14
C ALA A 625 19.19 16.37 -10.91
N LEU A 626 18.60 15.41 -11.64
CA LEU A 626 19.05 14.02 -11.71
C LEU A 626 18.73 13.44 -13.10
N PRO A 627 19.72 12.87 -13.83
CA PRO A 627 19.48 12.18 -15.10
C PRO A 627 18.47 11.02 -14.96
N PRO A 628 17.48 10.87 -15.86
CA PRO A 628 16.42 9.86 -15.76
C PRO A 628 16.92 8.44 -15.50
N CYS A 629 16.36 7.78 -14.49
CA CYS A 629 16.69 6.39 -14.14
C CYS A 629 15.96 5.41 -15.07
N HIS A 630 14.63 5.53 -15.15
CA HIS A 630 13.81 4.91 -16.19
C HIS A 630 13.86 5.81 -17.44
N MET A 631 14.58 5.33 -18.46
CA MET A 631 15.01 6.15 -19.60
C MET A 631 13.99 6.18 -20.73
N PHE A 632 13.40 5.03 -21.05
CA PHE A 632 12.40 4.92 -22.11
C PHE A 632 11.47 3.73 -21.87
N ALA A 633 10.28 3.79 -22.47
CA ALA A 633 9.36 2.67 -22.58
C ALA A 633 8.93 2.49 -24.03
N GLN A 634 8.72 1.23 -24.42
CA GLN A 634 8.12 0.84 -25.69
C GLN A 634 6.81 0.11 -25.41
N PHE A 635 5.77 0.46 -26.16
CA PHE A 635 4.46 -0.17 -26.07
C PHE A 635 4.24 -1.12 -27.26
N HIS A 636 3.37 -2.11 -27.05
CA HIS A 636 2.98 -3.08 -28.07
C HIS A 636 1.52 -3.47 -27.89
N VAL A 637 0.73 -3.38 -28.96
CA VAL A 637 -0.67 -3.84 -28.99
C VAL A 637 -0.73 -5.21 -29.67
N ALA A 638 -1.44 -6.16 -29.06
CA ALA A 638 -1.73 -7.46 -29.67
C ALA A 638 -2.99 -8.08 -29.06
N ASN A 639 -3.87 -8.70 -29.86
CA ASN A 639 -5.09 -9.38 -29.39
C ASN A 639 -6.05 -8.52 -28.54
N GLY A 640 -6.05 -7.19 -28.73
CA GLY A 640 -6.82 -6.25 -27.89
C GLY A 640 -6.17 -5.92 -26.54
N GLU A 641 -4.93 -6.37 -26.30
CA GLU A 641 -4.15 -6.09 -25.10
C GLU A 641 -3.03 -5.09 -25.39
N LEU A 642 -2.77 -4.18 -24.43
CA LEU A 642 -1.62 -3.28 -24.43
C LEU A 642 -0.54 -3.78 -23.46
N SER A 643 0.68 -3.98 -23.95
CA SER A 643 1.85 -4.30 -23.11
C SER A 643 2.90 -3.19 -23.18
N CYS A 644 3.70 -3.07 -22.13
CA CYS A 644 4.76 -2.07 -21.99
C CYS A 644 6.09 -2.73 -21.58
N GLN A 645 7.18 -2.41 -22.29
CA GLN A 645 8.54 -2.72 -21.89
C GLN A 645 9.28 -1.43 -21.53
N MET A 646 9.71 -1.29 -20.27
CA MET A 646 10.46 -0.13 -19.78
C MET A 646 11.93 -0.49 -19.53
N TYR A 647 12.85 0.38 -19.96
CA TYR A 647 14.28 0.26 -19.68
C TYR A 647 14.76 1.25 -18.61
N GLN A 648 15.37 0.72 -17.56
CA GLN A 648 15.92 1.48 -16.43
C GLN A 648 17.44 1.27 -16.32
N ARG A 649 18.26 2.31 -16.62
CA ARG A 649 19.73 2.21 -16.57
C ARG A 649 20.30 1.89 -15.18
N SER A 650 19.58 2.28 -14.14
CA SER A 650 20.06 2.24 -12.75
C SER A 650 18.85 2.06 -11.84
N ALA A 651 18.85 0.96 -11.08
CA ALA A 651 17.68 0.47 -10.38
C ALA A 651 18.05 0.03 -8.95
N ASP A 652 17.74 0.91 -7.99
CA ASP A 652 17.80 0.57 -6.58
C ASP A 652 16.71 -0.46 -6.26
N MET A 653 17.13 -1.68 -5.94
CA MET A 653 16.24 -2.78 -5.58
C MET A 653 15.59 -2.57 -4.21
N GLY A 654 16.15 -1.72 -3.34
CA GLY A 654 15.65 -1.41 -2.00
C GLY A 654 14.39 -0.56 -2.01
N LEU A 655 14.47 0.66 -2.56
CA LEU A 655 13.38 1.65 -2.59
C LEU A 655 12.80 1.84 -3.98
N GLY A 656 13.65 2.06 -4.99
CA GLY A 656 13.23 2.51 -6.33
C GLY A 656 12.38 1.49 -7.10
N VAL A 657 12.89 0.27 -7.30
CA VAL A 657 12.27 -0.76 -8.14
C VAL A 657 10.82 -1.09 -7.75
N PRO A 658 10.46 -1.32 -6.47
CA PRO A 658 9.07 -1.51 -6.05
C PRO A 658 8.12 -0.38 -6.48
N PHE A 659 8.62 0.86 -6.54
CA PHE A 659 7.88 2.04 -6.97
C PHE A 659 7.83 2.13 -8.50
N ASN A 660 8.94 1.86 -9.20
CA ASN A 660 9.01 1.89 -10.66
C ASN A 660 8.13 0.81 -11.31
N ILE A 661 8.04 -0.39 -10.71
CA ILE A 661 7.13 -1.46 -11.17
C ILE A 661 5.68 -0.98 -11.13
N ALA A 662 5.23 -0.45 -9.98
CA ALA A 662 3.88 0.05 -9.82
C ALA A 662 3.59 1.26 -10.73
N SER A 663 4.56 2.16 -10.92
CA SER A 663 4.41 3.37 -11.75
C SER A 663 4.18 3.02 -13.23
N TYR A 664 5.02 2.17 -13.83
CA TYR A 664 4.84 1.81 -15.24
C TYR A 664 3.73 0.78 -15.47
N ALA A 665 3.42 -0.08 -14.49
CA ALA A 665 2.19 -0.88 -14.54
C ALA A 665 0.94 0.02 -14.55
N LEU A 666 0.89 1.06 -13.71
CA LEU A 666 -0.21 2.02 -13.69
C LEU A 666 -0.31 2.81 -15.00
N LEU A 667 0.81 3.31 -15.54
CA LEU A 667 0.84 3.98 -16.85
C LEU A 667 0.31 3.08 -17.96
N THR A 668 0.68 1.80 -17.96
CA THR A 668 0.17 0.80 -18.92
C THR A 668 -1.34 0.63 -18.78
N CYS A 669 -1.86 0.53 -17.56
CA CYS A 669 -3.30 0.43 -17.31
C CYS A 669 -4.07 1.70 -17.70
N MET A 670 -3.50 2.89 -17.47
CA MET A 670 -4.10 4.18 -17.85
C MET A 670 -4.17 4.33 -19.37
N ILE A 671 -3.07 4.08 -20.09
CA ILE A 671 -3.03 4.15 -21.56
C ILE A 671 -3.96 3.09 -22.16
N ALA A 672 -3.97 1.86 -21.63
CA ALA A 672 -4.91 0.82 -22.05
C ALA A 672 -6.36 1.29 -21.89
N HIS A 673 -6.72 1.90 -20.75
CA HIS A 673 -8.06 2.42 -20.49
C HIS A 673 -8.51 3.47 -21.52
N VAL A 674 -7.70 4.51 -21.75
CA VAL A 674 -8.06 5.61 -22.67
C VAL A 674 -8.02 5.20 -24.15
N CYS A 675 -7.43 4.05 -24.46
CA CYS A 675 -7.41 3.41 -25.78
C CYS A 675 -8.43 2.26 -25.93
N SER A 676 -9.26 1.97 -24.91
CA SER A 676 -10.22 0.85 -24.88
C SER A 676 -9.58 -0.54 -25.08
N LEU A 677 -8.35 -0.73 -24.59
CA LEU A 677 -7.60 -1.99 -24.59
C LEU A 677 -7.55 -2.61 -23.19
N VAL A 678 -7.23 -3.91 -23.13
CA VAL A 678 -6.99 -4.63 -21.87
C VAL A 678 -5.51 -4.48 -21.46
N PRO A 679 -5.16 -4.27 -20.18
CA PRO A 679 -3.77 -4.33 -19.73
C PRO A 679 -3.19 -5.74 -19.91
N GLY A 680 -2.15 -5.87 -20.73
CA GLY A 680 -1.46 -7.13 -21.01
C GLY A 680 -0.33 -7.38 -20.02
N ASP A 681 0.90 -7.04 -20.42
CA ASP A 681 2.11 -7.26 -19.62
C ASP A 681 2.89 -5.97 -19.36
N PHE A 682 3.50 -5.91 -18.16
CA PHE A 682 4.59 -4.98 -17.89
C PHE A 682 5.93 -5.75 -17.84
N ILE A 683 6.90 -5.33 -18.65
CA ILE A 683 8.26 -5.88 -18.70
C ILE A 683 9.23 -4.80 -18.21
N HIS A 684 9.99 -5.13 -17.16
CA HIS A 684 10.99 -4.24 -16.57
C HIS A 684 12.38 -4.73 -16.95
N VAL A 685 13.04 -4.04 -17.87
CA VAL A 685 14.43 -4.30 -18.27
C VAL A 685 15.33 -3.34 -17.51
N ILE A 686 16.41 -3.86 -16.94
CA ILE A 686 17.31 -3.11 -16.06
C ILE A 686 18.74 -3.20 -16.57
N GLY A 687 19.42 -2.05 -16.64
CA GLY A 687 20.87 -1.92 -16.77
C GLY A 687 21.54 -2.36 -15.48
N ASP A 688 21.93 -1.41 -14.62
CA ASP A 688 22.55 -1.69 -13.32
C ASP A 688 21.50 -1.90 -12.21
N ALA A 689 21.20 -3.17 -11.90
CA ALA A 689 20.34 -3.60 -10.81
C ALA A 689 21.18 -3.74 -9.54
N HIS A 690 20.93 -2.92 -8.53
CA HIS A 690 21.80 -2.83 -7.35
C HIS A 690 21.06 -2.80 -6.00
N VAL A 691 21.77 -3.26 -4.98
CA VAL A 691 21.41 -3.18 -3.56
C VAL A 691 22.49 -2.37 -2.87
N TYR A 692 22.13 -1.26 -2.22
CA TYR A 692 23.05 -0.51 -1.36
C TYR A 692 23.48 -1.35 -0.14
N LYS A 693 24.74 -1.22 0.31
CA LYS A 693 25.27 -2.01 1.45
C LYS A 693 24.40 -1.86 2.71
N ASN A 694 23.83 -0.68 2.96
CA ASN A 694 22.93 -0.41 4.09
C ASN A 694 21.51 -1.02 3.95
N HIS A 695 21.09 -1.45 2.75
CA HIS A 695 19.79 -2.11 2.51
C HIS A 695 19.84 -3.64 2.62
N VAL A 696 21.04 -4.24 2.66
CA VAL A 696 21.20 -5.71 2.65
C VAL A 696 20.42 -6.39 3.79
N ARG A 697 20.54 -5.91 5.03
CA ARG A 697 19.82 -6.46 6.19
C ARG A 697 18.28 -6.27 6.09
N PRO A 698 17.76 -5.06 5.80
CA PRO A 698 16.34 -4.86 5.49
C PRO A 698 15.79 -5.78 4.39
N LEU A 699 16.56 -6.03 3.34
CA LEU A 699 16.15 -6.92 2.24
C LEU A 699 16.25 -8.41 2.62
N GLN A 700 17.22 -8.81 3.45
CA GLN A 700 17.26 -10.17 4.02
C GLN A 700 16.04 -10.47 4.90
N GLU A 701 15.52 -9.47 5.64
CA GLU A 701 14.25 -9.56 6.36
C GLU A 701 13.05 -9.68 5.38
N GLN A 702 13.03 -8.87 4.31
CA GLN A 702 11.99 -8.95 3.27
C GLN A 702 11.96 -10.35 2.62
N LEU A 703 13.13 -10.97 2.38
CA LEU A 703 13.25 -12.30 1.80
C LEU A 703 12.71 -13.44 2.69
N GLN A 704 12.48 -13.21 3.99
CA GLN A 704 11.80 -14.20 4.85
C GLN A 704 10.26 -14.12 4.76
N LYS A 705 9.72 -13.03 4.19
CA LYS A 705 8.28 -12.81 4.10
C LYS A 705 7.74 -13.46 2.84
N LEU A 706 6.83 -14.42 3.00
CA LEU A 706 6.11 -15.00 1.86
C LEU A 706 5.21 -13.94 1.21
N PRO A 707 5.13 -13.88 -0.15
CA PRO A 707 4.15 -13.07 -0.85
C PRO A 707 2.71 -13.38 -0.41
N ARG A 708 1.84 -12.41 -0.67
CA ARG A 708 0.38 -12.49 -0.58
C ARG A 708 -0.17 -12.10 -1.96
N PRO A 709 -1.43 -12.42 -2.31
CA PRO A 709 -2.02 -12.02 -3.58
C PRO A 709 -1.83 -10.54 -3.88
N PHE A 710 -1.46 -10.23 -5.12
CA PHE A 710 -1.44 -8.85 -5.61
C PHE A 710 -2.86 -8.24 -5.60
N PRO A 711 -2.99 -6.93 -5.28
CA PRO A 711 -4.29 -6.26 -5.26
C PRO A 711 -4.89 -6.14 -6.66
N ILE A 712 -6.19 -5.86 -6.73
CA ILE A 712 -6.89 -5.55 -7.99
C ILE A 712 -7.07 -4.03 -8.08
N LEU A 713 -6.43 -3.43 -9.10
CA LEU A 713 -6.63 -2.03 -9.47
C LEU A 713 -7.97 -1.85 -10.18
N ARG A 714 -8.74 -0.85 -9.76
CA ARG A 714 -9.91 -0.33 -10.46
C ARG A 714 -9.62 1.11 -10.88
N ILE A 715 -10.02 1.45 -12.11
CA ILE A 715 -9.87 2.77 -12.71
C ILE A 715 -11.28 3.33 -12.96
N ASN A 716 -11.52 4.60 -12.65
CA ASN A 716 -12.79 5.28 -12.92
C ASN A 716 -13.20 5.10 -14.40
N PRO A 717 -14.33 4.43 -14.71
CA PRO A 717 -14.72 4.11 -16.08
C PRO A 717 -15.16 5.32 -16.92
N GLU A 718 -15.34 6.50 -16.32
CA GLU A 718 -15.73 7.72 -17.03
C GLU A 718 -14.54 8.46 -17.65
N LYS A 719 -13.30 8.17 -17.23
CA LYS A 719 -12.10 8.90 -17.63
C LYS A 719 -11.57 8.42 -18.99
N LYS A 720 -11.83 9.17 -20.05
CA LYS A 720 -11.45 8.83 -21.44
C LYS A 720 -10.25 9.60 -22.00
N ASP A 721 -9.68 10.49 -21.20
CA ASP A 721 -8.51 11.28 -21.53
C ASP A 721 -7.41 11.11 -20.46
N ILE A 722 -6.15 11.15 -20.89
CA ILE A 722 -4.98 10.88 -20.03
C ILE A 722 -4.69 12.02 -19.04
N ASP A 723 -4.99 13.27 -19.43
CA ASP A 723 -4.79 14.46 -18.61
C ASP A 723 -5.98 14.70 -17.66
N SER A 724 -7.11 14.03 -17.88
CA SER A 724 -8.31 14.09 -17.04
C SER A 724 -8.23 13.34 -15.69
N PHE A 725 -7.21 12.49 -15.48
CA PHE A 725 -7.10 11.63 -14.29
C PHE A 725 -6.67 12.40 -13.03
N VAL A 726 -7.29 12.07 -11.90
CA VAL A 726 -6.91 12.52 -10.55
C VAL A 726 -6.70 11.34 -9.61
N ALA A 727 -5.99 11.56 -8.50
CA ALA A 727 -5.59 10.47 -7.60
C ALA A 727 -6.75 9.67 -6.95
N SER A 728 -7.99 10.18 -7.01
CA SER A 728 -9.21 9.48 -6.56
C SER A 728 -9.84 8.59 -7.63
N ASP A 729 -9.38 8.62 -8.88
CA ASP A 729 -9.85 7.73 -9.96
C ASP A 729 -9.25 6.30 -9.88
N PHE A 730 -8.42 6.02 -8.87
CA PHE A 730 -7.64 4.79 -8.73
C PHE A 730 -7.87 4.10 -7.38
N GLU A 731 -8.64 3.02 -7.38
CA GLU A 731 -8.93 2.21 -6.19
C GLU A 731 -8.10 0.91 -6.20
N LEU A 732 -7.50 0.55 -5.07
CA LEU A 732 -6.87 -0.76 -4.87
C LEU A 732 -7.71 -1.63 -3.95
N THR A 733 -8.38 -2.63 -4.52
CA THR A 733 -9.10 -3.64 -3.74
C THR A 733 -8.17 -4.79 -3.36
N GLY A 734 -8.22 -5.20 -2.09
CA GLY A 734 -7.46 -6.36 -1.58
C GLY A 734 -6.00 -6.14 -1.16
N TYR A 735 -5.49 -4.90 -1.09
CA TYR A 735 -4.08 -4.66 -0.74
C TYR A 735 -3.76 -4.89 0.75
N ASP A 736 -3.40 -6.13 1.09
CA ASP A 736 -2.99 -6.59 2.42
C ASP A 736 -1.47 -6.91 2.48
N PRO A 737 -0.56 -5.92 2.35
CA PRO A 737 0.87 -6.18 2.44
C PRO A 737 1.31 -6.48 3.88
N HIS A 738 2.48 -7.09 4.01
CA HIS A 738 3.27 -7.06 5.25
C HIS A 738 3.64 -5.61 5.63
N GLN A 739 4.09 -5.40 6.87
CA GLN A 739 4.44 -4.08 7.39
C GLN A 739 5.54 -3.38 6.56
N LYS A 740 5.63 -2.04 6.70
CA LYS A 740 6.73 -1.23 6.13
C LYS A 740 8.06 -1.78 6.65
N ILE A 741 9.05 -1.91 5.76
CA ILE A 741 10.45 -2.12 6.12
C ILE A 741 11.16 -0.79 5.88
N GLU A 742 11.96 -0.33 6.84
CA GLU A 742 12.64 0.96 6.74
C GLU A 742 14.01 0.83 6.09
N MET A 743 14.26 1.68 5.10
CA MET A 743 15.51 1.78 4.33
C MET A 743 15.74 3.26 4.06
N LYS A 744 16.89 3.81 4.47
CA LYS A 744 17.24 5.21 4.18
C LYS A 744 17.68 5.34 2.72
N MET A 745 17.28 6.44 2.08
CA MET A 745 17.74 6.77 0.73
C MET A 745 19.24 7.10 0.76
N ALA A 746 20.00 6.65 -0.23
CA ALA A 746 21.37 7.07 -0.44
C ALA A 746 21.36 8.35 -1.30
N VAL A 747 21.87 9.45 -0.75
CA VAL A 747 21.89 10.79 -1.37
C VAL A 747 23.10 10.94 -2.27
#